data_AF-A0A359LX32-F1
#
_entry.id   AF-A0A359LX32-F1
#
_cell.length_a   1.000
_cell.length_b   1.000
_cell.length_c   1.000
_cell.angle_alpha   90.00
_cell.angle_beta   90.00
_cell.angle_gamma   90.00
#
_symmetry.space_group_name_H-M   'P 1'
#
loop_
_entity.id
_entity.type
_entity.pdbx_description
1 polymer ?
#
loop_
_entity_poly.entity_id
_entity_poly.type
_entity_poly.pdbx_seq_one_letter_code
_entity_poly.pdbx_strand_id
1 'polypeptide(L)'
;MGRTIVQWAVCLSACAVAFAQSPVGSIRGYVKDPSGASIPNVTVEAKSEATNVIQKGTTDATGYFQFLRVAPGAYEVTAQAQGFRKLAVHDVQVLVDQIISLDLKLEVGQVAEVLEITGGVASTIEPEKISTGNAMDQQLVQNLPMANRRFNDLAILTPGVTFAPSGTQAGGFAAAGARAQSTNWTIDGTNALDPQVNGPLNSFRIAEAVQELSVTTTAPSAEFGRQNGAQVNVVTKSGTNQLHGTAFWFVRNDKLQATDFFINKLNGRKPILRRNQYGVTAGGPLMIPKLYDGRNRTFWFYSWEGLKLRNPQVLTAIVPTAAERATVRDPAARALVNLWPLPTDTNAAAGAQNFAGAGNNAQDDNTHLMRFDHAFSDKNRLMGRYIWFGGTTTNVGLLPNYGNRNTPGSQTLTVTDTHMWSPSFLTEVRAGYSRNKTRFLPEDNGVNAAAILPGAPGLVDGTQNLLNSGLPGIVMTGYTSLGAATNLPQGRITNTYELFLNNTKIAPFGFSRHTLKFGYNGRRDETIRFLNGNARGSATFESFEKFAGLCSTCGGRSLLQQSTIRTGDTMAHWYRYPHSLYVQDDIRLTQSLTLNVGLRWEYFSAAIEKNNRGTNFVEGYGPMLVGTNQILDLDPTKRGREAFRFRQAPFTLSRSGTDTNKNNFGPVFGFAYSPKDGPWLLGDGKTVIRGGFRLGYDDIFNNLPVNQSLNGPWTLTTTQTAGTTQPAVGYGWDLAFNQDVPLVARTTQGPGAPAVGLLTFNAYDPDAPTSYGYSWNLGVQRQISNGSMIDISYIGSGGRKLGVFLDPNQPNVIVNNPSFRGVQRPNEQVFPYPLWSSVFMGSFQATSSYHGLVVAGRMRFRGSLNMQPPGPGATRSTTRRASSAPTTIWARPTSSAWTWTAATAGTTSGTGS
;
A
#
# COMPACT_ATOMS: atom_id res chain seq x y z
N MET A 1 31.63 -6.46 -1.87
CA MET A 1 31.39 -7.92 -1.81
C MET A 1 31.45 -8.48 -0.39
N GLY A 2 32.51 -8.27 0.41
CA GLY A 2 32.65 -8.89 1.74
C GLY A 2 31.43 -8.81 2.68
N ARG A 3 30.78 -7.63 2.80
CA ARG A 3 29.55 -7.47 3.62
C ARG A 3 28.38 -8.37 3.21
N THR A 4 28.27 -8.73 1.92
CA THR A 4 27.20 -9.61 1.44
C THR A 4 27.45 -11.06 1.87
N ILE A 5 28.70 -11.52 1.82
CA ILE A 5 29.09 -12.90 2.19
C ILE A 5 28.80 -13.18 3.66
N VAL A 6 29.05 -12.20 4.55
CA VAL A 6 28.69 -12.33 5.98
C VAL A 6 27.17 -12.43 6.18
N GLN A 7 26.36 -11.73 5.38
CA GLN A 7 24.90 -11.86 5.44
C GLN A 7 24.42 -13.23 4.94
N TRP A 8 25.02 -13.78 3.87
CA TRP A 8 24.74 -15.14 3.42
C TRP A 8 25.13 -16.20 4.46
N ALA A 9 26.30 -16.04 5.11
CA ALA A 9 26.77 -16.97 6.14
C ALA A 9 25.88 -16.96 7.40
N VAL A 10 25.40 -15.78 7.83
CA VAL A 10 24.44 -15.65 8.96
C VAL A 10 23.09 -16.29 8.64
N CYS A 11 22.62 -16.26 7.39
CA CYS A 11 21.43 -17.02 6.99
C CYS A 11 21.63 -18.55 7.06
N LEU A 12 22.85 -19.06 6.88
CA LEU A 12 23.17 -20.49 6.97
C LEU A 12 23.35 -20.98 8.43
N SER A 13 23.90 -20.15 9.32
CA SER A 13 24.09 -20.51 10.73
C SER A 13 22.83 -20.31 11.59
N ALA A 14 21.87 -19.50 11.14
CA ALA A 14 20.58 -19.31 11.82
C ALA A 14 19.58 -20.48 11.64
N CYS A 15 19.95 -21.56 10.94
CA CYS A 15 19.08 -22.73 10.72
C CYS A 15 18.94 -23.65 11.95
N ALA A 16 19.59 -23.35 13.07
CA ALA A 16 19.49 -24.14 14.31
C ALA A 16 18.25 -23.72 15.14
N VAL A 17 17.21 -24.55 15.10
CA VAL A 17 16.03 -24.53 15.99
C VAL A 17 15.15 -23.27 15.89
N ALA A 18 14.27 -23.22 14.87
CA ALA A 18 13.17 -22.26 14.82
C ALA A 18 11.91 -22.85 14.14
N PHE A 19 10.84 -23.07 14.91
CA PHE A 19 9.50 -23.34 14.39
C PHE A 19 8.82 -22.02 13.99
N ALA A 20 8.30 -21.90 12.77
CA ALA A 20 7.49 -20.75 12.27
C ALA A 20 6.84 -21.16 10.93
N GLN A 21 5.60 -20.83 10.47
CA GLN A 21 4.79 -21.75 9.56
C GLN A 21 3.98 -21.09 8.34
N SER A 22 3.29 -21.87 7.45
CA SER A 22 3.06 -21.53 5.98
C SER A 22 1.64 -21.29 5.36
N PRO A 23 1.48 -20.36 4.37
CA PRO A 23 0.22 -20.11 3.60
C PRO A 23 -0.07 -21.12 2.47
N VAL A 24 -1.36 -21.33 2.18
CA VAL A 24 -1.91 -22.60 1.63
C VAL A 24 -3.40 -22.49 1.23
N GLY A 25 -3.92 -23.51 0.54
CA GLY A 25 -5.34 -23.83 0.35
C GLY A 25 -5.77 -25.13 1.03
N SER A 26 -6.84 -25.78 0.56
CA SER A 26 -7.28 -27.11 1.04
C SER A 26 -8.10 -27.89 0.01
N ILE A 27 -8.15 -29.23 0.15
CA ILE A 27 -8.94 -30.16 -0.67
C ILE A 27 -9.87 -30.96 0.25
N ARG A 28 -11.10 -31.27 -0.17
CA ARG A 28 -12.04 -32.15 0.55
C ARG A 28 -13.08 -32.75 -0.39
N GLY A 29 -13.89 -33.66 0.13
CA GLY A 29 -15.11 -34.12 -0.53
C GLY A 29 -15.74 -35.32 0.17
N TYR A 30 -16.66 -35.97 -0.52
CA TYR A 30 -17.20 -37.27 -0.13
C TYR A 30 -16.74 -38.36 -1.10
N VAL A 31 -16.39 -39.54 -0.59
CA VAL A 31 -16.27 -40.75 -1.40
C VAL A 31 -17.59 -41.50 -1.39
N LYS A 32 -18.08 -41.88 -2.57
CA LYS A 32 -19.33 -42.57 -2.81
C LYS A 32 -19.19 -43.77 -3.73
N ASP A 33 -20.14 -44.69 -3.65
CA ASP A 33 -20.28 -45.83 -4.57
C ASP A 33 -21.08 -45.42 -5.84
N PRO A 34 -21.37 -46.36 -6.77
CA PRO A 34 -22.21 -46.08 -7.94
C PRO A 34 -23.67 -45.77 -7.61
N SER A 35 -24.23 -46.28 -6.49
CA SER A 35 -25.61 -45.96 -6.06
C SER A 35 -25.75 -44.56 -5.44
N GLY A 36 -24.64 -43.96 -5.01
CA GLY A 36 -24.59 -42.64 -4.37
C GLY A 36 -24.52 -42.67 -2.85
N ALA A 37 -24.44 -43.87 -2.24
CA ALA A 37 -24.16 -44.08 -0.83
C ALA A 37 -22.71 -43.72 -0.49
N SER A 38 -22.47 -43.27 0.73
CA SER A 38 -21.12 -42.89 1.21
C SER A 38 -20.30 -44.11 1.64
N ILE A 39 -19.00 -44.11 1.31
CA ILE A 39 -18.08 -45.20 1.67
C ILE A 39 -17.13 -44.73 2.80
N PRO A 40 -17.18 -45.34 4.00
CA PRO A 40 -16.28 -45.03 5.11
C PRO A 40 -14.93 -45.78 5.02
N ASN A 41 -13.93 -45.32 5.76
CA ASN A 41 -12.59 -45.91 5.86
C ASN A 41 -11.83 -46.07 4.52
N VAL A 42 -12.20 -45.30 3.49
CA VAL A 42 -11.48 -45.22 2.22
C VAL A 42 -10.17 -44.50 2.45
N THR A 43 -9.03 -45.06 2.02
CA THR A 43 -7.75 -44.34 2.00
C THR A 43 -7.78 -43.32 0.86
N VAL A 44 -7.53 -42.05 1.18
CA VAL A 44 -7.43 -40.97 0.21
C VAL A 44 -6.04 -40.35 0.29
N GLU A 45 -5.41 -40.10 -0.85
CA GLU A 45 -4.08 -39.49 -0.94
C GLU A 45 -4.08 -38.32 -1.92
N ALA A 46 -3.63 -37.15 -1.48
CA ALA A 46 -3.39 -35.97 -2.32
C ALA A 46 -1.89 -35.78 -2.53
N LYS A 47 -1.41 -36.04 -3.75
CA LYS A 47 0.00 -36.00 -4.15
C LYS A 47 0.25 -34.80 -5.06
N SER A 48 1.18 -33.94 -4.67
CA SER A 48 1.59 -32.79 -5.49
C SER A 48 2.33 -33.28 -6.74
N GLU A 49 1.83 -32.95 -7.93
CA GLU A 49 2.43 -33.43 -9.20
C GLU A 49 3.84 -32.84 -9.43
N ALA A 50 4.09 -31.63 -8.92
CA ALA A 50 5.38 -30.95 -9.06
C ALA A 50 6.48 -31.42 -8.08
N THR A 51 6.09 -31.99 -6.92
CA THR A 51 7.03 -32.32 -5.83
C THR A 51 6.95 -33.78 -5.36
N ASN A 52 5.98 -34.56 -5.84
CA ASN A 52 5.54 -35.87 -5.33
C ASN A 52 5.20 -35.90 -3.83
N VAL A 53 5.15 -34.74 -3.14
CA VAL A 53 4.85 -34.70 -1.71
C VAL A 53 3.38 -35.04 -1.49
N ILE A 54 3.13 -36.07 -0.68
CA ILE A 54 1.80 -36.62 -0.40
C ILE A 54 1.23 -36.00 0.89
N GLN A 55 -0.09 -35.88 0.97
CA GLN A 55 -0.85 -35.90 2.22
C GLN A 55 -1.80 -37.10 2.18
N LYS A 56 -1.93 -37.85 3.29
CA LYS A 56 -2.79 -39.03 3.40
C LYS A 56 -3.86 -38.82 4.45
N GLY A 57 -5.05 -39.35 4.18
CA GLY A 57 -6.19 -39.32 5.09
C GLY A 57 -7.12 -40.52 4.84
N THR A 58 -8.12 -40.67 5.69
CA THR A 58 -9.18 -41.68 5.53
C THR A 58 -10.55 -41.03 5.56
N THR A 59 -11.54 -41.61 4.88
CA THR A 59 -12.93 -41.16 5.02
C THR A 59 -13.53 -41.60 6.36
N ASP A 60 -14.35 -40.73 6.95
CA ASP A 60 -15.12 -41.07 8.15
C ASP A 60 -16.44 -41.81 7.83
N ALA A 61 -17.25 -42.08 8.86
CA ALA A 61 -18.54 -42.75 8.78
C ALA A 61 -19.54 -42.17 7.75
N THR A 62 -19.36 -40.92 7.31
CA THR A 62 -20.20 -40.26 6.29
C THR A 62 -19.56 -40.23 4.90
N GLY A 63 -18.42 -40.89 4.72
CA GLY A 63 -17.60 -40.86 3.50
C GLY A 63 -16.81 -39.56 3.31
N TYR A 64 -16.75 -38.68 4.31
CA TYR A 64 -16.08 -37.38 4.21
C TYR A 64 -14.57 -37.47 4.40
N PHE A 65 -13.79 -36.77 3.58
CA PHE A 65 -12.35 -36.55 3.74
C PHE A 65 -11.99 -35.06 3.61
N GLN A 66 -10.89 -34.64 4.24
CA GLN A 66 -10.37 -33.28 4.12
C GLN A 66 -8.86 -33.23 4.35
N PHE A 67 -8.16 -32.54 3.44
CA PHE A 67 -6.75 -32.20 3.49
C PHE A 67 -6.59 -30.73 3.88
N LEU A 68 -6.13 -30.49 5.11
CA LEU A 68 -5.82 -29.14 5.58
C LEU A 68 -4.46 -28.67 5.04
N ARG A 69 -4.40 -27.38 4.72
CA ARG A 69 -3.15 -26.66 4.41
C ARG A 69 -2.32 -27.34 3.30
N VAL A 70 -2.98 -27.53 2.17
CA VAL A 70 -2.39 -28.00 0.91
C VAL A 70 -1.68 -26.82 0.24
N ALA A 71 -0.46 -27.01 -0.28
CA ALA A 71 0.24 -25.93 -0.99
C ALA A 71 -0.45 -25.62 -2.34
N PRO A 72 -0.34 -24.40 -2.89
CA PRO A 72 -0.89 -24.10 -4.21
C PRO A 72 -0.20 -24.89 -5.32
N GLY A 73 -0.96 -25.30 -6.32
CA GLY A 73 -0.46 -26.07 -7.47
C GLY A 73 -1.39 -27.22 -7.90
N ALA A 74 -0.89 -28.07 -8.77
CA ALA A 74 -1.60 -29.23 -9.31
C ALA A 74 -1.40 -30.49 -8.44
N TYR A 75 -2.48 -31.25 -8.26
CA TYR A 75 -2.52 -32.46 -7.43
C TYR A 75 -3.18 -33.63 -8.16
N GLU A 76 -2.56 -34.80 -8.01
CA GLU A 76 -3.18 -36.11 -8.17
C GLU A 76 -3.90 -36.44 -6.87
N VAL A 77 -5.22 -36.63 -6.91
CA VAL A 77 -6.02 -37.10 -5.77
C VAL A 77 -6.50 -38.51 -6.05
N THR A 78 -6.06 -39.47 -5.23
CA THR A 78 -6.45 -40.88 -5.37
C THR A 78 -7.30 -41.35 -4.20
N ALA A 79 -8.20 -42.30 -4.46
CA ALA A 79 -9.02 -42.96 -3.45
C ALA A 79 -9.02 -44.48 -3.66
N GLN A 80 -8.91 -45.23 -2.55
CA GLN A 80 -8.71 -46.67 -2.55
C GLN A 80 -9.49 -47.34 -1.42
N ALA A 81 -10.32 -48.33 -1.76
CA ALA A 81 -11.11 -49.14 -0.83
C ALA A 81 -11.17 -50.59 -1.29
N GLN A 82 -11.29 -51.53 -0.35
CA GLN A 82 -11.42 -52.96 -0.68
C GLN A 82 -12.75 -53.24 -1.40
N GLY A 83 -12.70 -53.99 -2.51
CA GLY A 83 -13.87 -54.29 -3.36
C GLY A 83 -14.19 -53.21 -4.41
N PHE A 84 -13.37 -52.15 -4.49
CA PHE A 84 -13.48 -51.08 -5.47
C PHE A 84 -12.19 -50.94 -6.28
N ARG A 85 -12.33 -50.42 -7.50
CA ARG A 85 -11.20 -49.95 -8.32
C ARG A 85 -10.49 -48.78 -7.64
N LYS A 86 -9.18 -48.63 -7.85
CA LYS A 86 -8.47 -47.42 -7.41
C LYS A 86 -8.86 -46.26 -8.33
N LEU A 87 -9.41 -45.19 -7.77
CA LEU A 87 -9.66 -43.95 -8.52
C LEU A 87 -8.45 -43.03 -8.42
N ALA A 88 -8.08 -42.38 -9.52
CA ALA A 88 -7.09 -41.31 -9.58
C ALA A 88 -7.65 -40.11 -10.38
N VAL A 89 -7.60 -38.91 -9.81
CA VAL A 89 -8.05 -37.66 -10.44
C VAL A 89 -6.86 -36.73 -10.57
N HIS A 90 -6.53 -36.33 -11.80
CA HIS A 90 -5.38 -35.49 -12.14
C HIS A 90 -5.78 -34.03 -12.40
N ASP A 91 -4.78 -33.14 -12.45
CA ASP A 91 -4.94 -31.69 -12.66
C ASP A 91 -5.80 -30.99 -11.58
N VAL A 92 -5.85 -31.50 -10.34
CA VAL A 92 -6.62 -30.87 -9.25
C VAL A 92 -5.89 -29.61 -8.77
N GLN A 93 -6.17 -28.48 -9.43
CA GLN A 93 -5.56 -27.19 -9.13
C GLN A 93 -6.09 -26.61 -7.81
N VAL A 94 -5.17 -26.35 -6.87
CA VAL A 94 -5.43 -25.69 -5.57
C VAL A 94 -4.84 -24.29 -5.58
N LEU A 95 -5.64 -23.30 -5.16
CA LEU A 95 -5.20 -21.91 -4.90
C LEU A 95 -5.28 -21.58 -3.39
N VAL A 96 -4.65 -20.48 -2.97
CA VAL A 96 -4.71 -19.99 -1.59
C VAL A 96 -6.06 -19.40 -1.25
N ASP A 97 -6.48 -19.61 0.00
CA ASP A 97 -7.81 -19.21 0.49
C ASP A 97 -8.95 -19.81 -0.37
N GLN A 98 -8.66 -20.94 -1.03
CA GLN A 98 -9.62 -21.77 -1.75
C GLN A 98 -9.76 -23.12 -1.03
N ILE A 99 -11.01 -23.62 -1.01
CA ILE A 99 -11.34 -24.97 -0.57
C ILE A 99 -11.90 -25.72 -1.77
N ILE A 100 -11.11 -26.63 -2.34
CA ILE A 100 -11.55 -27.48 -3.45
C ILE A 100 -12.49 -28.55 -2.90
N SER A 101 -13.72 -28.59 -3.43
CA SER A 101 -14.67 -29.69 -3.21
C SER A 101 -14.61 -30.65 -4.40
N LEU A 102 -14.23 -31.90 -4.12
CA LEU A 102 -14.04 -32.97 -5.08
C LEU A 102 -14.72 -34.24 -4.56
N ASP A 103 -15.99 -34.44 -4.95
CA ASP A 103 -16.72 -35.66 -4.63
C ASP A 103 -16.25 -36.79 -5.56
N LEU A 104 -15.79 -37.89 -4.97
CA LEU A 104 -15.16 -39.02 -5.63
C LEU A 104 -16.16 -40.19 -5.72
N LYS A 105 -16.33 -40.76 -6.91
CA LYS A 105 -17.16 -41.96 -7.12
C LYS A 105 -16.27 -43.16 -7.43
N LEU A 106 -16.32 -44.20 -6.59
CA LEU A 106 -15.62 -45.45 -6.83
C LEU A 106 -16.48 -46.43 -7.63
N GLU A 107 -15.87 -47.12 -8.58
CA GLU A 107 -16.46 -48.26 -9.28
C GLU A 107 -16.17 -49.57 -8.53
N VAL A 108 -17.12 -50.49 -8.50
CA VAL A 108 -16.93 -51.84 -7.96
C VAL A 108 -15.99 -52.62 -8.87
N GLY A 109 -14.97 -53.26 -8.31
CA GLY A 109 -13.94 -53.97 -9.08
C GLY A 109 -12.72 -54.35 -8.23
N GLN A 110 -11.64 -54.80 -8.87
CA GLN A 110 -10.42 -55.11 -8.13
C GLN A 110 -9.54 -53.87 -7.94
N VAL A 111 -8.92 -53.76 -6.76
CA VAL A 111 -8.04 -52.67 -6.34
C VAL A 111 -6.81 -52.48 -7.26
N ALA A 112 -6.44 -53.51 -8.02
CA ALA A 112 -5.36 -53.48 -9.01
C ALA A 112 -5.74 -52.73 -10.30
N GLU A 113 -7.03 -52.56 -10.59
CA GLU A 113 -7.50 -51.75 -11.72
C GLU A 113 -7.55 -50.26 -11.30
N VAL A 114 -6.95 -49.40 -12.12
CA VAL A 114 -6.93 -47.94 -11.90
C VAL A 114 -7.86 -47.26 -12.89
N LEU A 115 -8.77 -46.43 -12.37
CA LEU A 115 -9.60 -45.51 -13.15
C LEU A 115 -9.00 -44.10 -13.07
N GLU A 116 -8.42 -43.62 -14.16
CA GLU A 116 -7.86 -42.26 -14.26
C GLU A 116 -8.88 -41.26 -14.82
N ILE A 117 -8.99 -40.09 -14.19
CA ILE A 117 -9.79 -38.95 -14.65
C ILE A 117 -8.88 -37.73 -14.81
N THR A 118 -8.49 -37.45 -16.06
CA THR A 118 -7.69 -36.26 -16.44
C THR A 118 -8.55 -35.00 -16.50
N GLY A 119 -8.01 -33.84 -16.11
CA GLY A 119 -8.77 -32.59 -16.09
C GLY A 119 -9.97 -32.62 -15.12
N GLY A 120 -9.69 -33.00 -13.87
CA GLY A 120 -10.69 -33.31 -12.83
C GLY A 120 -11.82 -32.30 -12.65
N VAL A 121 -13.01 -32.79 -12.28
CA VAL A 121 -14.25 -32.00 -12.17
C VAL A 121 -14.31 -31.23 -10.84
N ALA A 122 -13.31 -30.38 -10.60
CA ALA A 122 -13.34 -29.41 -9.51
C ALA A 122 -14.49 -28.41 -9.76
N SER A 123 -15.38 -28.26 -8.78
CA SER A 123 -16.52 -27.35 -8.90
C SER A 123 -16.06 -25.91 -9.12
N THR A 124 -16.71 -25.20 -10.05
CA THR A 124 -16.32 -23.82 -10.41
C THR A 124 -16.91 -22.78 -9.45
N ILE A 125 -17.92 -23.16 -8.67
CA ILE A 125 -18.57 -22.37 -7.62
C ILE A 125 -17.88 -22.56 -6.25
N GLU A 126 -18.08 -21.61 -5.34
CA GLU A 126 -17.41 -21.53 -4.03
C GLU A 126 -18.41 -21.77 -2.87
N PRO A 127 -18.92 -23.01 -2.66
CA PRO A 127 -20.13 -23.30 -1.86
C PRO A 127 -20.03 -23.03 -0.35
N GLU A 128 -18.87 -22.59 0.15
CA GLU A 128 -18.63 -22.27 1.57
C GLU A 128 -17.83 -20.96 1.77
N LYS A 129 -17.64 -20.15 0.71
CA LYS A 129 -16.88 -18.89 0.80
C LYS A 129 -17.83 -17.69 0.80
N ILE A 130 -17.95 -17.02 1.95
CA ILE A 130 -18.82 -15.84 2.12
C ILE A 130 -18.29 -14.56 1.49
N SER A 131 -16.97 -14.45 1.28
CA SER A 131 -16.30 -13.24 0.81
C SER A 131 -16.31 -13.11 -0.72
N THR A 132 -16.45 -11.89 -1.24
CA THR A 132 -16.18 -11.62 -2.67
C THR A 132 -14.70 -11.35 -2.89
N GLY A 133 -14.18 -11.73 -4.06
CA GLY A 133 -12.78 -11.51 -4.43
C GLY A 133 -12.40 -12.22 -5.72
N ASN A 134 -11.11 -12.22 -6.04
CA ASN A 134 -10.56 -12.99 -7.14
C ASN A 134 -9.18 -13.56 -6.79
N ALA A 135 -8.97 -14.84 -7.09
CA ALA A 135 -7.67 -15.49 -7.04
C ALA A 135 -7.16 -15.67 -8.47
N MET A 136 -5.92 -15.23 -8.72
CA MET A 136 -5.31 -15.17 -10.04
C MET A 136 -4.08 -16.06 -10.04
N ASP A 137 -4.15 -17.14 -10.83
CA ASP A 137 -3.06 -18.10 -10.95
C ASP A 137 -1.84 -17.52 -11.70
N GLN A 138 -0.72 -18.24 -11.62
CA GLN A 138 0.52 -17.95 -12.31
C GLN A 138 0.34 -17.63 -13.80
N GLN A 139 -0.51 -18.36 -14.54
CA GLN A 139 -0.65 -18.15 -15.99
C GLN A 139 -1.31 -16.81 -16.27
N LEU A 140 -2.34 -16.43 -15.50
CA LEU A 140 -2.96 -15.11 -15.63
C LEU A 140 -1.98 -13.99 -15.23
N VAL A 141 -1.23 -14.17 -14.14
CA VAL A 141 -0.23 -13.19 -13.68
C VAL A 141 0.90 -13.00 -14.69
N GLN A 142 1.37 -14.07 -15.35
CA GLN A 142 2.44 -13.98 -16.34
C GLN A 142 1.93 -13.50 -17.71
N ASN A 143 0.82 -14.02 -18.22
CA ASN A 143 0.40 -13.81 -19.61
C ASN A 143 -0.42 -12.54 -19.86
N LEU A 144 -0.99 -11.89 -18.83
CA LEU A 144 -1.75 -10.66 -19.05
C LEU A 144 -0.85 -9.50 -19.55
N PRO A 145 -1.27 -8.72 -20.56
CA PRO A 145 -0.55 -7.54 -21.07
C PRO A 145 -0.40 -6.35 -20.09
N MET A 146 0.33 -6.52 -19.00
CA MET A 146 0.64 -5.46 -18.04
C MET A 146 1.65 -4.44 -18.59
N ALA A 147 1.21 -3.22 -18.89
CA ALA A 147 2.07 -2.14 -19.43
C ALA A 147 3.28 -1.76 -18.55
N ASN A 148 3.21 -2.06 -17.24
CA ASN A 148 4.30 -1.84 -16.27
C ASN A 148 4.88 -3.15 -15.68
N ARG A 149 4.34 -4.32 -16.03
CA ARG A 149 4.57 -5.64 -15.36
C ARG A 149 4.80 -5.54 -13.85
N ARG A 150 3.80 -5.00 -13.15
CA ARG A 150 3.68 -5.02 -11.69
C ARG A 150 2.43 -5.83 -11.36
N PHE A 151 2.56 -6.91 -10.58
CA PHE A 151 1.41 -7.76 -10.25
C PHE A 151 0.31 -6.99 -9.50
N ASN A 152 0.66 -5.93 -8.76
CA ASN A 152 -0.30 -5.00 -8.15
C ASN A 152 -1.32 -4.41 -9.16
N ASP A 153 -0.91 -4.19 -10.41
CA ASP A 153 -1.76 -3.61 -11.46
C ASP A 153 -2.90 -4.58 -11.85
N LEU A 154 -2.76 -5.89 -11.57
CA LEU A 154 -3.76 -6.94 -11.85
C LEU A 154 -4.97 -6.88 -10.93
N ALA A 155 -4.84 -6.30 -9.73
CA ALA A 155 -5.93 -6.24 -8.75
C ALA A 155 -7.19 -5.52 -9.30
N ILE A 156 -7.03 -4.67 -10.32
CA ILE A 156 -8.13 -4.03 -11.05
C ILE A 156 -9.08 -5.01 -11.78
N LEU A 157 -8.64 -6.25 -12.02
CA LEU A 157 -9.50 -7.31 -12.55
C LEU A 157 -10.49 -7.83 -11.51
N THR A 158 -10.20 -7.64 -10.22
CA THR A 158 -11.08 -8.08 -9.14
C THR A 158 -12.34 -7.20 -9.09
N PRO A 159 -13.53 -7.79 -9.07
CA PRO A 159 -14.77 -7.01 -9.08
C PRO A 159 -14.89 -6.05 -7.88
N GLY A 160 -15.28 -4.81 -8.16
CA GLY A 160 -15.39 -3.74 -7.16
C GLY A 160 -14.07 -3.02 -6.81
N VAL A 161 -12.97 -3.28 -7.53
CA VAL A 161 -11.68 -2.58 -7.36
C VAL A 161 -11.53 -1.40 -8.34
N THR A 162 -10.96 -0.29 -7.87
CA THR A 162 -10.61 0.90 -8.67
C THR A 162 -9.23 1.42 -8.30
N PHE A 163 -8.50 2.07 -9.23
CA PHE A 163 -7.21 2.68 -8.91
C PHE A 163 -7.36 3.80 -7.86
N ALA A 164 -6.38 3.92 -6.95
CA ALA A 164 -6.40 4.99 -5.95
C ALA A 164 -6.27 6.38 -6.63
N PRO A 165 -7.07 7.39 -6.22
CA PRO A 165 -6.99 8.73 -6.80
C PRO A 165 -5.59 9.36 -6.66
N SER A 166 -5.20 10.15 -7.68
CA SER A 166 -3.96 10.93 -7.68
C SER A 166 -3.84 11.78 -6.40
N GLY A 167 -2.68 11.74 -5.74
CA GLY A 167 -2.43 12.40 -4.46
C GLY A 167 -2.59 11.50 -3.22
N THR A 168 -3.18 10.31 -3.35
CA THR A 168 -3.30 9.34 -2.24
C THR A 168 -1.92 8.82 -1.81
N GLN A 169 -1.51 9.10 -0.55
CA GLN A 169 -0.16 8.76 -0.03
C GLN A 169 0.21 7.27 -0.10
N ALA A 170 -0.77 6.36 -0.08
CA ALA A 170 -0.53 4.92 -0.17
C ALA A 170 -0.29 4.39 -1.59
N GLY A 171 -0.76 5.10 -2.63
CA GLY A 171 -0.95 4.51 -3.96
C GLY A 171 -1.89 3.29 -3.92
N GLY A 172 -1.64 2.31 -4.79
CA GLY A 172 -2.42 1.07 -4.85
C GLY A 172 -3.83 1.27 -5.44
N PHE A 173 -4.82 0.65 -4.80
CA PHE A 173 -6.20 0.61 -5.26
C PHE A 173 -7.19 0.81 -4.09
N ALA A 174 -8.40 1.27 -4.39
CA ALA A 174 -9.56 1.23 -3.51
C ALA A 174 -10.45 0.03 -3.88
N ALA A 175 -11.22 -0.51 -2.93
CA ALA A 175 -12.01 -1.73 -3.15
C ALA A 175 -13.32 -1.69 -2.37
N ALA A 176 -14.45 -1.97 -3.03
CA ALA A 176 -15.78 -2.03 -2.42
C ALA A 176 -16.13 -0.80 -1.54
N GLY A 177 -15.66 0.39 -1.93
CA GLY A 177 -15.82 1.65 -1.19
C GLY A 177 -14.81 1.91 -0.07
N ALA A 178 -13.96 0.94 0.29
CA ALA A 178 -12.90 1.12 1.27
C ALA A 178 -11.76 1.98 0.74
N ARG A 179 -11.11 2.74 1.64
CA ARG A 179 -9.95 3.60 1.32
C ARG A 179 -8.78 2.74 0.86
N ALA A 180 -7.92 3.26 -0.02
CA ALA A 180 -6.70 2.55 -0.42
C ALA A 180 -5.77 2.25 0.79
N GLN A 181 -5.72 3.17 1.76
CA GLN A 181 -5.02 3.00 3.05
C GLN A 181 -5.62 1.93 3.98
N SER A 182 -6.84 1.48 3.69
CA SER A 182 -7.51 0.36 4.37
C SER A 182 -7.25 -0.98 3.66
N THR A 183 -6.37 -1.04 2.66
CA THR A 183 -5.98 -2.30 2.00
C THR A 183 -4.80 -2.93 2.73
N ASN A 184 -4.94 -4.17 3.19
CA ASN A 184 -3.84 -4.94 3.77
C ASN A 184 -3.06 -5.66 2.66
N TRP A 185 -1.72 -5.66 2.73
CA TRP A 185 -0.85 -6.28 1.74
C TRP A 185 0.09 -7.28 2.41
N THR A 186 0.10 -8.52 1.91
CA THR A 186 0.96 -9.59 2.40
C THR A 186 1.64 -10.36 1.27
N ILE A 187 2.86 -10.83 1.53
CA ILE A 187 3.57 -11.77 0.64
C ILE A 187 3.90 -13.01 1.48
N ASP A 188 3.49 -14.18 1.00
CA ASP A 188 3.37 -15.45 1.72
C ASP A 188 2.81 -15.24 3.15
N GLY A 189 1.79 -14.40 3.28
CA GLY A 189 1.13 -14.09 4.55
C GLY A 189 1.97 -13.31 5.59
N THR A 190 3.16 -12.79 5.25
CA THR A 190 3.88 -11.78 6.07
C THR A 190 3.62 -10.38 5.56
N ASN A 191 3.76 -9.36 6.42
CA ASN A 191 3.55 -7.97 6.05
C ASN A 191 4.33 -7.51 4.82
N ALA A 192 3.61 -6.89 3.89
CA ALA A 192 4.13 -6.12 2.78
C ALA A 192 3.47 -4.73 2.68
N LEU A 193 3.10 -4.12 3.82
CA LEU A 193 2.80 -2.69 3.95
C LEU A 193 4.03 -1.89 4.39
N ASP A 194 4.11 -0.65 3.91
CA ASP A 194 4.85 0.44 4.54
C ASP A 194 3.94 1.15 5.58
N PRO A 195 4.12 0.93 6.89
CA PRO A 195 3.24 1.48 7.92
C PRO A 195 3.40 3.00 8.07
N GLN A 196 4.33 3.66 7.35
CA GLN A 196 4.38 5.11 7.33
C GLN A 196 3.16 5.74 6.63
N VAL A 197 2.62 5.06 5.60
CA VAL A 197 1.56 5.59 4.71
C VAL A 197 0.41 4.61 4.46
N ASN A 198 0.50 3.37 4.94
CA ASN A 198 -0.37 2.23 4.62
C ASN A 198 -0.49 1.95 3.11
N GLY A 199 0.64 1.89 2.42
CA GLY A 199 0.75 1.48 1.01
C GLY A 199 1.62 0.22 0.84
N PRO A 200 1.59 -0.45 -0.33
CA PRO A 200 2.41 -1.63 -0.59
C PRO A 200 3.91 -1.33 -0.52
N LEU A 201 4.64 -2.13 0.24
CA LEU A 201 6.06 -2.01 0.55
C LEU A 201 6.92 -2.05 -0.72
N ASN A 202 7.32 -0.87 -1.20
CA ASN A 202 8.17 -0.62 -2.38
C ASN A 202 7.74 -1.27 -3.72
N SER A 203 6.57 -1.92 -3.80
CA SER A 203 6.00 -2.50 -5.04
C SER A 203 7.00 -3.38 -5.81
N PHE A 204 7.45 -4.45 -5.14
CA PHE A 204 8.43 -5.43 -5.64
C PHE A 204 8.19 -5.86 -7.10
N ARG A 205 9.27 -5.94 -7.88
CA ARG A 205 9.27 -6.57 -9.20
C ARG A 205 9.59 -8.05 -9.05
N ILE A 206 8.54 -8.84 -8.91
CA ILE A 206 8.57 -10.30 -8.74
C ILE A 206 7.48 -10.99 -9.59
N ALA A 207 7.02 -10.36 -10.68
CA ALA A 207 5.89 -10.86 -11.47
C ALA A 207 6.14 -12.26 -12.03
N GLU A 208 7.39 -12.59 -12.38
CA GLU A 208 7.75 -13.94 -12.85
C GLU A 208 7.99 -14.94 -11.70
N ALA A 209 8.02 -14.48 -10.45
CA ALA A 209 8.17 -15.25 -9.21
C ALA A 209 6.88 -15.34 -8.37
N VAL A 210 5.77 -14.73 -8.81
CA VAL A 210 4.45 -14.94 -8.24
C VAL A 210 3.90 -16.28 -8.73
N GLN A 211 3.47 -17.12 -7.79
CA GLN A 211 2.66 -18.31 -8.04
C GLN A 211 1.17 -17.96 -8.13
N GLU A 212 0.74 -17.00 -7.30
CA GLU A 212 -0.67 -16.60 -7.18
C GLU A 212 -0.81 -15.18 -6.60
N LEU A 213 -1.82 -14.45 -7.07
CA LEU A 213 -2.29 -13.21 -6.46
C LEU A 213 -3.77 -13.37 -6.06
N SER A 214 -4.06 -13.31 -4.77
CA SER A 214 -5.43 -13.34 -4.23
C SER A 214 -5.81 -11.98 -3.67
N VAL A 215 -6.99 -11.49 -4.06
CA VAL A 215 -7.54 -10.18 -3.64
C VAL A 215 -8.98 -10.37 -3.17
N THR A 216 -9.20 -10.26 -1.87
CA THR A 216 -10.53 -10.38 -1.24
C THR A 216 -11.08 -8.98 -0.90
N THR A 217 -12.31 -8.67 -1.30
CA THR A 217 -12.87 -7.30 -1.31
C THR A 217 -13.98 -7.04 -0.30
N THR A 218 -14.77 -8.04 0.13
CA THR A 218 -15.75 -7.92 1.22
C THR A 218 -15.70 -9.13 2.17
N ALA A 219 -16.11 -8.92 3.42
CA ALA A 219 -16.32 -9.97 4.43
C ALA A 219 -15.24 -11.08 4.54
N PRO A 220 -13.91 -10.79 4.51
CA PRO A 220 -12.90 -11.80 4.80
C PRO A 220 -13.04 -12.36 6.23
N SER A 221 -12.70 -13.64 6.43
CA SER A 221 -12.75 -14.35 7.72
C SER A 221 -11.89 -13.69 8.82
N ALA A 222 -12.16 -14.04 10.08
CA ALA A 222 -11.54 -13.42 11.26
C ALA A 222 -10.01 -13.63 11.35
N GLU A 223 -9.44 -14.58 10.60
CA GLU A 223 -7.98 -14.79 10.50
C GLU A 223 -7.26 -13.59 9.82
N PHE A 224 -7.95 -12.88 8.93
CA PHE A 224 -7.46 -11.65 8.28
C PHE A 224 -7.79 -10.41 9.13
N GLY A 225 -6.92 -9.40 9.10
CA GLY A 225 -6.99 -8.24 10.02
C GLY A 225 -6.15 -7.05 9.58
N ARG A 226 -5.72 -6.24 10.56
CA ARG A 226 -4.86 -5.03 10.43
C ARG A 226 -5.50 -3.86 9.69
N GLN A 227 -6.26 -4.12 8.64
CA GLN A 227 -7.06 -3.12 7.92
C GLN A 227 -8.44 -3.70 7.59
N ASN A 228 -9.45 -2.85 7.48
CA ASN A 228 -10.84 -3.24 7.26
C ASN A 228 -11.23 -3.38 5.78
N GLY A 229 -10.44 -2.82 4.85
CA GLY A 229 -10.66 -2.95 3.42
C GLY A 229 -10.11 -4.26 2.85
N ALA A 230 -9.75 -4.22 1.56
CA ALA A 230 -9.33 -5.41 0.84
C ALA A 230 -8.09 -6.09 1.46
N GLN A 231 -8.05 -7.42 1.35
CA GLN A 231 -6.91 -8.23 1.77
C GLN A 231 -6.21 -8.74 0.50
N VAL A 232 -4.95 -8.36 0.33
CA VAL A 232 -4.08 -8.85 -0.75
C VAL A 232 -3.09 -9.85 -0.19
N ASN A 233 -3.08 -11.05 -0.77
CA ASN A 233 -2.09 -12.08 -0.47
C ASN A 233 -1.41 -12.52 -1.77
N VAL A 234 -0.08 -12.44 -1.76
CA VAL A 234 0.79 -12.80 -2.88
C VAL A 234 1.57 -14.04 -2.49
N VAL A 235 1.48 -15.12 -3.26
CA VAL A 235 2.27 -16.33 -2.99
C VAL A 235 3.41 -16.43 -3.97
N THR A 236 4.57 -16.83 -3.47
CA THR A 236 5.81 -16.92 -4.25
C THR A 236 6.07 -18.35 -4.72
N LYS A 237 6.68 -18.51 -5.90
CA LYS A 237 7.01 -19.82 -6.47
C LYS A 237 8.00 -20.58 -5.60
N SER A 238 7.77 -21.89 -5.46
CA SER A 238 8.72 -22.84 -4.86
C SER A 238 9.50 -23.58 -5.96
N GLY A 239 10.50 -24.36 -5.56
CA GLY A 239 11.17 -25.31 -6.46
C GLY A 239 10.32 -26.56 -6.68
N THR A 240 10.73 -27.39 -7.64
CA THR A 240 10.06 -28.65 -7.99
C THR A 240 11.08 -29.78 -8.07
N ASN A 241 10.67 -31.01 -8.36
CA ASN A 241 11.61 -32.12 -8.58
C ASN A 241 12.48 -31.97 -9.84
N GLN A 242 12.15 -31.04 -10.74
CA GLN A 242 12.87 -30.79 -11.97
C GLN A 242 13.58 -29.43 -11.91
N LEU A 243 14.85 -29.40 -12.29
CA LEU A 243 15.56 -28.13 -12.49
C LEU A 243 14.97 -27.41 -13.70
N HIS A 244 14.37 -26.25 -13.47
CA HIS A 244 13.74 -25.44 -14.50
C HIS A 244 13.99 -23.95 -14.21
N GLY A 245 13.75 -23.10 -15.20
CA GLY A 245 13.96 -21.66 -15.07
C GLY A 245 13.53 -20.90 -16.32
N THR A 246 13.50 -19.58 -16.21
CA THR A 246 13.17 -18.67 -17.31
C THR A 246 14.17 -17.53 -17.37
N ALA A 247 14.52 -17.08 -18.57
CA ALA A 247 15.23 -15.82 -18.79
C ALA A 247 14.36 -14.94 -19.69
N PHE A 248 14.26 -13.65 -19.38
CA PHE A 248 13.33 -12.76 -20.07
C PHE A 248 13.85 -11.33 -20.20
N TRP A 249 13.39 -10.63 -21.23
CA TRP A 249 13.66 -9.21 -21.46
C TRP A 249 12.46 -8.54 -22.14
N PHE A 250 11.83 -7.61 -21.44
CA PHE A 250 10.71 -6.79 -21.90
C PHE A 250 11.19 -5.37 -22.20
N VAL A 251 11.05 -4.95 -23.46
CA VAL A 251 11.41 -3.60 -23.95
C VAL A 251 10.15 -2.78 -24.21
N ARG A 252 10.11 -1.52 -23.72
CA ARG A 252 9.15 -0.50 -24.20
C ARG A 252 9.92 0.77 -24.54
N ASN A 253 9.73 1.33 -25.73
CA ASN A 253 10.54 2.45 -26.20
C ASN A 253 9.80 3.34 -27.22
N ASP A 254 10.27 4.57 -27.43
CA ASP A 254 9.69 5.55 -28.37
C ASP A 254 9.75 5.17 -29.86
N LYS A 255 10.54 4.17 -30.27
CA LYS A 255 10.51 3.67 -31.66
C LYS A 255 9.33 2.74 -31.90
N LEU A 256 8.91 1.99 -30.87
CA LEU A 256 7.82 1.00 -30.94
C LEU A 256 6.47 1.54 -30.45
N GLN A 257 6.45 2.42 -29.45
CA GLN A 257 5.22 3.02 -28.92
C GLN A 257 4.74 4.17 -29.83
N ALA A 258 3.43 4.33 -30.03
CA ALA A 258 2.87 5.50 -30.72
C ALA A 258 3.21 6.81 -29.98
N THR A 259 3.23 7.94 -30.71
CA THR A 259 3.28 9.27 -30.10
C THR A 259 1.92 9.59 -29.48
N ASP A 260 1.90 10.33 -28.37
CA ASP A 260 0.67 10.81 -27.75
C ASP A 260 -0.15 11.72 -28.68
N PHE A 261 -1.48 11.68 -28.55
CA PHE A 261 -2.40 12.44 -29.40
C PHE A 261 -2.22 13.96 -29.27
N PHE A 262 -2.04 14.49 -28.05
CA PHE A 262 -1.89 15.93 -27.83
C PHE A 262 -0.53 16.42 -28.32
N ILE A 263 0.51 15.60 -28.17
CA ILE A 263 1.83 15.89 -28.73
C ILE A 263 1.76 15.93 -30.26
N ASN A 264 1.13 14.93 -30.90
CA ASN A 264 0.91 14.96 -32.36
C ASN A 264 0.08 16.18 -32.81
N LYS A 265 -1.01 16.51 -32.12
CA LYS A 265 -1.90 17.64 -32.44
C LYS A 265 -1.16 18.99 -32.42
N LEU A 266 -0.10 19.11 -31.63
CA LEU A 266 0.73 20.31 -31.51
C LEU A 266 2.04 20.23 -32.33
N ASN A 267 2.19 19.23 -33.21
CA ASN A 267 3.44 18.91 -33.93
C ASN A 267 4.68 18.76 -33.02
N GLY A 268 4.46 18.38 -31.76
CA GLY A 268 5.49 18.31 -30.73
C GLY A 268 6.47 17.16 -30.94
N ARG A 269 7.72 17.37 -30.52
CA ARG A 269 8.76 16.33 -30.57
C ARG A 269 8.39 15.14 -29.69
N LYS A 270 8.34 13.95 -30.28
CA LYS A 270 8.08 12.68 -29.57
C LYS A 270 9.04 12.50 -28.39
N PRO A 271 8.54 12.35 -27.14
CA PRO A 271 9.38 12.17 -25.96
C PRO A 271 10.20 10.86 -26.00
N ILE A 272 11.45 10.89 -25.55
CA ILE A 272 12.36 9.74 -25.60
C ILE A 272 12.10 8.78 -24.43
N LEU A 273 11.42 7.66 -24.69
CA LEU A 273 11.17 6.58 -23.74
C LEU A 273 12.16 5.43 -23.94
N ARG A 274 12.80 5.01 -22.84
CA ARG A 274 13.62 3.79 -22.78
C ARG A 274 13.27 3.00 -21.51
N ARG A 275 12.54 1.89 -21.66
CA ARG A 275 12.23 0.94 -20.57
C ARG A 275 12.78 -0.43 -20.93
N ASN A 276 13.66 -0.95 -20.08
CA ASN A 276 14.16 -2.32 -20.11
C ASN A 276 13.82 -2.97 -18.76
N GLN A 277 13.04 -4.05 -18.77
CA GLN A 277 12.89 -4.93 -17.61
C GLN A 277 13.40 -6.30 -18.03
N TYR A 278 14.36 -6.85 -17.31
CA TYR A 278 14.97 -8.13 -17.60
C TYR A 278 15.15 -8.92 -16.32
N GLY A 279 15.28 -10.23 -16.43
CA GLY A 279 15.43 -11.06 -15.25
C GLY A 279 15.65 -12.53 -15.58
N VAL A 280 15.89 -13.28 -14.51
CA VAL A 280 15.96 -14.75 -14.53
C VAL A 280 15.20 -15.32 -13.35
N THR A 281 14.57 -16.47 -13.56
CA THR A 281 14.08 -17.36 -12.50
C THR A 281 14.75 -18.72 -12.65
N ALA A 282 14.97 -19.42 -11.54
CA ALA A 282 15.43 -20.80 -11.52
C ALA A 282 14.93 -21.50 -10.25
N GLY A 283 14.59 -22.79 -10.35
CA GLY A 283 14.22 -23.58 -9.19
C GLY A 283 14.30 -25.08 -9.46
N GLY A 284 14.37 -25.87 -8.39
CA GLY A 284 14.55 -27.31 -8.47
C GLY A 284 14.77 -27.96 -7.09
N PRO A 285 15.20 -29.22 -7.04
CA PRO A 285 15.57 -29.88 -5.79
C PRO A 285 16.95 -29.40 -5.33
N LEU A 286 17.20 -29.38 -4.02
CA LEU A 286 18.52 -29.14 -3.47
C LEU A 286 19.37 -30.41 -3.59
N MET A 287 20.32 -30.41 -4.53
CA MET A 287 21.25 -31.52 -4.75
C MET A 287 22.65 -31.10 -4.29
N ILE A 288 23.21 -31.80 -3.31
CA ILE A 288 24.62 -31.66 -2.91
C ILE A 288 25.33 -32.98 -3.25
N PRO A 289 26.18 -33.03 -4.29
CA PRO A 289 26.75 -34.28 -4.79
C PRO A 289 27.39 -35.13 -3.68
N LYS A 290 27.00 -36.41 -3.59
CA LYS A 290 27.43 -37.40 -2.58
C LYS A 290 27.06 -37.10 -1.11
N LEU A 291 26.44 -35.94 -0.81
CA LEU A 291 26.12 -35.53 0.57
C LEU A 291 24.61 -35.39 0.82
N TYR A 292 23.84 -34.98 -0.17
CA TYR A 292 22.40 -34.74 0.00
C TYR A 292 21.61 -34.85 -1.31
N ASP A 293 20.58 -35.70 -1.33
CA ASP A 293 19.52 -35.70 -2.35
C ASP A 293 18.25 -35.08 -1.75
N GLY A 294 17.87 -33.91 -2.27
CA GLY A 294 16.66 -33.18 -1.88
C GLY A 294 15.41 -33.55 -2.67
N ARG A 295 15.44 -34.51 -3.60
CA ARG A 295 14.25 -34.91 -4.37
C ARG A 295 13.13 -35.35 -3.44
N ASN A 296 11.92 -34.91 -3.77
CA ASN A 296 10.69 -35.09 -3.00
C ASN A 296 10.72 -34.48 -1.58
N ARG A 297 11.75 -33.71 -1.20
CA ARG A 297 11.97 -33.28 0.18
C ARG A 297 12.44 -31.84 0.36
N THR A 298 13.39 -31.35 -0.43
CA THR A 298 14.00 -30.02 -0.29
C THR A 298 14.09 -29.34 -1.64
N PHE A 299 13.46 -28.18 -1.72
CA PHE A 299 13.30 -27.39 -2.93
C PHE A 299 13.86 -26.00 -2.73
N TRP A 300 14.37 -25.40 -3.80
CA TRP A 300 14.81 -24.01 -3.82
C TRP A 300 14.25 -23.29 -5.05
N PHE A 301 14.02 -21.99 -4.90
CA PHE A 301 13.63 -21.11 -5.99
C PHE A 301 14.34 -19.76 -5.85
N TYR A 302 14.82 -19.24 -6.97
CA TYR A 302 15.48 -17.95 -7.09
C TYR A 302 14.83 -17.13 -8.21
N SER A 303 14.70 -15.82 -7.97
CA SER A 303 14.36 -14.86 -9.00
C SER A 303 15.17 -13.57 -8.84
N TRP A 304 15.58 -13.00 -9.97
CA TRP A 304 16.11 -11.65 -10.07
C TRP A 304 15.38 -10.89 -11.17
N GLU A 305 14.88 -9.70 -10.85
CA GLU A 305 14.36 -8.73 -11.81
C GLU A 305 15.13 -7.42 -11.72
N GLY A 306 15.62 -6.91 -12.84
CA GLY A 306 16.17 -5.57 -12.98
C GLY A 306 15.28 -4.68 -13.85
N LEU A 307 15.03 -3.45 -13.42
CA LEU A 307 14.40 -2.39 -14.22
C LEU A 307 15.41 -1.29 -14.50
N LYS A 308 15.47 -0.85 -15.76
CA LYS A 308 16.06 0.44 -16.17
C LYS A 308 15.03 1.23 -16.97
N LEU A 309 14.58 2.34 -16.41
CA LEU A 309 13.58 3.24 -16.99
C LEU A 309 14.15 4.65 -17.12
N ARG A 310 14.06 5.22 -18.32
CA ARG A 310 14.10 6.67 -18.58
C ARG A 310 12.76 7.03 -19.19
N ASN A 311 11.92 7.71 -18.39
CA ASN A 311 10.60 8.18 -18.76
C ASN A 311 10.64 9.70 -18.94
N PRO A 312 10.44 10.21 -20.16
CA PRO A 312 10.59 11.63 -20.45
C PRO A 312 9.40 12.42 -19.90
N GLN A 313 9.67 13.65 -19.47
CA GLN A 313 8.67 14.60 -18.99
C GLN A 313 8.87 15.92 -19.73
N VAL A 314 7.76 16.51 -20.21
CA VAL A 314 7.77 17.89 -20.71
C VAL A 314 7.79 18.81 -19.50
N LEU A 315 8.71 19.77 -19.48
CA LEU A 315 8.83 20.75 -18.41
C LEU A 315 8.23 22.07 -18.90
N THR A 316 7.11 22.48 -18.34
CA THR A 316 6.44 23.75 -18.67
C THR A 316 6.56 24.71 -17.51
N ALA A 317 7.09 25.90 -17.75
CA ALA A 317 7.30 26.91 -16.72
C ALA A 317 7.05 28.33 -17.22
N ILE A 318 6.88 29.24 -16.27
CA ILE A 318 6.92 30.69 -16.47
C ILE A 318 8.22 31.18 -15.85
N VAL A 319 9.12 31.74 -16.65
CA VAL A 319 10.47 32.17 -16.24
C VAL A 319 10.71 33.64 -16.61
N PRO A 320 11.55 34.38 -15.86
CA PRO A 320 11.90 35.74 -16.23
C PRO A 320 12.52 35.82 -17.64
N THR A 321 12.03 36.74 -18.45
CA THR A 321 12.50 37.00 -19.82
C THR A 321 13.90 37.63 -19.83
N ALA A 322 14.53 37.71 -21.02
CA ALA A 322 15.83 38.37 -21.16
C ALA A 322 15.78 39.87 -20.80
N ALA A 323 14.68 40.56 -21.15
CA ALA A 323 14.47 41.96 -20.81
C ALA A 323 14.32 42.16 -19.29
N GLU A 324 13.54 41.31 -18.63
CA GLU A 324 13.37 41.34 -17.18
C GLU A 324 14.68 41.05 -16.43
N ARG A 325 15.49 40.08 -16.88
CA ARG A 325 16.80 39.81 -16.29
C ARG A 325 17.75 41.02 -16.35
N ALA A 326 17.72 41.75 -17.47
CA ALA A 326 18.56 42.93 -17.66
C ALA A 326 18.20 44.09 -16.71
N THR A 327 16.98 44.13 -16.16
CA THR A 327 16.56 45.20 -15.23
C THR A 327 16.83 44.90 -13.76
N VAL A 328 17.26 43.68 -13.39
CA VAL A 328 17.45 43.27 -11.97
C VAL A 328 18.57 44.05 -11.28
N ARG A 329 18.18 44.93 -10.36
CA ARG A 329 19.09 45.84 -9.64
C ARG A 329 19.81 45.14 -8.50
N ASP A 330 19.08 44.42 -7.66
CA ASP A 330 19.62 43.75 -6.47
C ASP A 330 20.66 42.65 -6.85
N PRO A 331 21.86 42.61 -6.24
CA PRO A 331 22.90 41.64 -6.59
C PRO A 331 22.53 40.17 -6.32
N ALA A 332 21.82 39.89 -5.21
CA ALA A 332 21.41 38.55 -4.83
C ALA A 332 20.24 38.07 -5.71
N ALA A 333 19.28 38.95 -6.02
CA ALA A 333 18.26 38.68 -7.03
C ALA A 333 18.89 38.45 -8.41
N ARG A 334 19.97 39.17 -8.77
CA ARG A 334 20.68 38.99 -10.05
C ARG A 334 21.45 37.66 -10.11
N ALA A 335 21.98 37.18 -8.98
CA ALA A 335 22.54 35.83 -8.88
C ALA A 335 21.44 34.77 -9.04
N LEU A 336 20.31 34.91 -8.34
CA LEU A 336 19.17 33.99 -8.43
C LEU A 336 18.51 33.97 -9.81
N VAL A 337 18.29 35.12 -10.47
CA VAL A 337 17.52 35.19 -11.73
C VAL A 337 18.18 34.39 -12.86
N ASN A 338 19.51 34.25 -12.81
CA ASN A 338 20.28 33.46 -13.77
C ASN A 338 20.17 31.94 -13.57
N LEU A 339 19.58 31.48 -12.47
CA LEU A 339 19.35 30.06 -12.17
C LEU A 339 18.02 29.53 -12.74
N TRP A 340 17.08 30.42 -13.07
CA TRP A 340 15.98 30.05 -13.97
C TRP A 340 16.53 29.84 -15.39
N PRO A 341 16.12 28.79 -16.13
CA PRO A 341 16.49 28.66 -17.53
C PRO A 341 15.94 29.84 -18.34
N LEU A 342 16.58 30.18 -19.47
CA LEU A 342 16.06 31.18 -20.40
C LEU A 342 14.72 30.71 -21.01
N PRO A 343 13.80 31.63 -21.36
CA PRO A 343 12.57 31.26 -22.05
C PRO A 343 12.89 30.63 -23.41
N THR A 344 12.07 29.65 -23.81
CA THR A 344 12.16 29.00 -25.13
C THR A 344 11.24 29.65 -26.16
N ASP A 345 10.19 30.34 -25.71
CA ASP A 345 9.43 31.28 -26.52
C ASP A 345 9.82 32.70 -26.11
N THR A 346 10.50 33.41 -27.01
CA THR A 346 10.96 34.80 -26.80
C THR A 346 9.86 35.84 -27.05
N ASN A 347 8.72 35.43 -27.59
CA ASN A 347 7.60 36.31 -27.96
C ASN A 347 6.45 36.25 -26.94
N ALA A 348 6.45 35.24 -26.07
CA ALA A 348 5.50 35.11 -24.97
C ALA A 348 5.64 36.28 -23.97
N ALA A 349 4.49 36.82 -23.55
CA ALA A 349 4.42 37.96 -22.63
C ALA A 349 4.99 37.62 -21.24
N ALA A 350 5.40 38.66 -20.49
CA ALA A 350 5.76 38.54 -19.08
C ALA A 350 4.62 37.88 -18.27
N GLY A 351 4.96 36.94 -17.38
CA GLY A 351 3.99 36.14 -16.63
C GLY A 351 3.23 35.06 -17.42
N ALA A 352 3.46 34.91 -18.74
CA ALA A 352 2.88 33.82 -19.54
C ALA A 352 3.83 32.61 -19.62
N GLN A 353 3.29 31.43 -19.95
CA GLN A 353 4.09 30.20 -20.07
C GLN A 353 5.06 30.30 -21.27
N ASN A 354 6.31 30.60 -20.97
CA ASN A 354 7.36 30.94 -21.95
C ASN A 354 8.54 29.95 -21.97
N PHE A 355 8.55 28.94 -21.10
CA PHE A 355 9.54 27.86 -21.09
C PHE A 355 8.91 26.48 -21.34
N ALA A 356 9.49 25.74 -22.30
CA ALA A 356 9.17 24.37 -22.65
C ALA A 356 10.45 23.52 -22.78
N GLY A 357 10.85 22.89 -21.68
CA GLY A 357 12.01 21.99 -21.59
C GLY A 357 11.64 20.50 -21.67
N ALA A 358 12.65 19.64 -21.61
CA ALA A 358 12.49 18.20 -21.51
C ALA A 358 13.41 17.65 -20.40
N GLY A 359 12.82 16.95 -19.43
CA GLY A 359 13.52 16.21 -18.40
C GLY A 359 13.28 14.70 -18.53
N ASN A 360 14.03 13.89 -17.77
CA ASN A 360 13.85 12.44 -17.72
C ASN A 360 13.67 11.97 -16.28
N ASN A 361 12.47 11.51 -15.92
CA ASN A 361 12.31 10.70 -14.72
C ASN A 361 13.09 9.39 -14.93
N ALA A 362 14.00 9.09 -14.01
CA ALA A 362 14.82 7.88 -14.04
C ALA A 362 14.37 6.93 -12.94
N GLN A 363 14.22 5.65 -13.26
CA GLN A 363 14.05 4.60 -12.25
C GLN A 363 14.94 3.42 -12.63
N ASP A 364 15.96 3.16 -11.81
CA ASP A 364 16.86 2.01 -11.92
C ASP A 364 16.78 1.23 -10.61
N ASP A 365 16.34 -0.03 -10.65
CA ASP A 365 16.23 -0.88 -9.47
C ASP A 365 16.40 -2.37 -9.77
N ASN A 366 16.70 -3.13 -8.72
CA ASN A 366 16.81 -4.58 -8.75
C ASN A 366 15.98 -5.18 -7.60
N THR A 367 15.28 -6.27 -7.89
CA THR A 367 14.63 -7.12 -6.90
C THR A 367 15.26 -8.51 -6.97
N HIS A 368 15.59 -9.09 -5.82
CA HIS A 368 16.04 -10.47 -5.68
C HIS A 368 15.10 -11.19 -4.71
N LEU A 369 14.70 -12.41 -5.06
CA LEU A 369 13.89 -13.28 -4.22
C LEU A 369 14.57 -14.64 -4.13
N MET A 370 14.71 -15.15 -2.91
CA MET A 370 15.09 -16.54 -2.61
C MET A 370 14.00 -17.19 -1.78
N ARG A 371 13.68 -18.45 -2.10
CA ARG A 371 12.81 -19.31 -1.30
C ARG A 371 13.43 -20.70 -1.21
N PHE A 372 13.29 -21.31 -0.04
CA PHE A 372 13.58 -22.72 0.22
C PHE A 372 12.36 -23.35 0.87
N ASP A 373 12.01 -24.58 0.51
CA ASP A 373 10.95 -25.38 1.13
C ASP A 373 11.54 -26.76 1.48
N HIS A 374 11.29 -27.28 2.69
CA HIS A 374 11.87 -28.52 3.21
C HIS A 374 10.85 -29.34 4.02
N ALA A 375 10.51 -30.55 3.58
CA ALA A 375 9.74 -31.50 4.36
C ALA A 375 10.65 -32.28 5.34
N PHE A 376 10.62 -31.93 6.62
CA PHE A 376 11.29 -32.71 7.65
C PHE A 376 10.65 -34.10 7.77
N SER A 377 9.32 -34.19 7.65
CA SER A 377 8.53 -35.41 7.53
C SER A 377 7.18 -35.11 6.87
N ASP A 378 6.33 -36.13 6.65
CA ASP A 378 4.94 -35.92 6.20
C ASP A 378 4.17 -34.93 7.09
N LYS A 379 4.53 -34.87 8.39
CA LYS A 379 3.90 -34.05 9.44
C LYS A 379 4.56 -32.68 9.69
N ASN A 380 5.75 -32.38 9.15
CA ASN A 380 6.41 -31.08 9.36
C ASN A 380 7.09 -30.60 8.06
N ARG A 381 6.81 -29.34 7.64
CA ARG A 381 7.35 -28.74 6.41
C ARG A 381 7.83 -27.29 6.62
N LEU A 382 9.14 -27.08 6.70
CA LEU A 382 9.80 -25.78 6.68
C LEU A 382 9.67 -25.07 5.33
N MET A 383 9.56 -23.76 5.36
CA MET A 383 9.93 -22.90 4.23
C MET A 383 10.66 -21.67 4.79
N GLY A 384 11.50 -21.04 3.97
CA GLY A 384 12.16 -19.80 4.29
C GLY A 384 12.26 -18.93 3.05
N ARG A 385 11.80 -17.67 3.12
CA ARG A 385 11.83 -16.73 2.00
C ARG A 385 12.54 -15.45 2.38
N TYR A 386 13.49 -15.03 1.56
CA TYR A 386 14.11 -13.71 1.61
C TYR A 386 13.85 -12.92 0.32
N ILE A 387 13.40 -11.68 0.44
CA ILE A 387 13.32 -10.73 -0.67
C ILE A 387 14.18 -9.52 -0.33
N TRP A 388 14.98 -9.07 -1.29
CA TRP A 388 15.71 -7.81 -1.26
C TRP A 388 15.29 -6.93 -2.44
N PHE A 389 15.12 -5.64 -2.21
CA PHE A 389 14.87 -4.63 -3.21
C PHE A 389 15.78 -3.43 -2.97
N GLY A 390 16.33 -2.85 -4.04
CA GLY A 390 17.12 -1.62 -3.94
C GLY A 390 17.30 -0.92 -5.28
N GLY A 391 17.31 0.41 -5.25
CA GLY A 391 17.54 1.20 -6.44
C GLY A 391 17.52 2.71 -6.20
N THR A 392 17.26 3.44 -7.28
CA THR A 392 17.16 4.90 -7.32
C THR A 392 16.00 5.33 -8.20
N THR A 393 15.23 6.31 -7.71
CA THR A 393 14.26 7.05 -8.52
C THR A 393 14.66 8.53 -8.52
N THR A 394 14.86 9.11 -9.70
CA THR A 394 14.99 10.56 -9.88
C THR A 394 13.73 11.07 -10.56
N ASN A 395 13.07 12.05 -9.96
CA ASN A 395 11.94 12.78 -10.54
C ASN A 395 12.41 14.21 -10.85
N VAL A 396 12.25 14.67 -12.09
CA VAL A 396 12.62 16.05 -12.45
C VAL A 396 11.64 17.06 -11.86
N GLY A 397 12.13 18.26 -11.54
CA GLY A 397 11.31 19.39 -11.12
C GLY A 397 10.62 20.08 -12.30
N LEU A 398 9.77 21.07 -12.03
CA LEU A 398 9.21 21.94 -13.07
C LEU A 398 10.30 22.76 -13.80
N LEU A 399 11.41 23.01 -13.11
CA LEU A 399 12.64 23.58 -13.63
C LEU A 399 13.76 22.51 -13.57
N PRO A 400 14.74 22.52 -14.49
CA PRO A 400 15.91 21.64 -14.43
C PRO A 400 16.69 21.77 -13.11
N ASN A 401 17.34 20.69 -12.66
CA ASN A 401 18.16 20.61 -11.44
C ASN A 401 17.42 20.81 -10.11
N TYR A 402 16.12 21.08 -10.11
CA TYR A 402 15.29 21.25 -8.92
C TYR A 402 14.32 20.07 -8.70
N GLY A 403 14.67 18.90 -9.23
CA GLY A 403 13.99 17.64 -8.96
C GLY A 403 14.29 17.05 -7.58
N ASN A 404 14.02 15.77 -7.45
CA ASN A 404 14.34 14.98 -6.26
C ASN A 404 14.85 13.59 -6.63
N ARG A 405 15.75 13.06 -5.78
CA ARG A 405 16.30 11.72 -5.91
C ARG A 405 15.99 10.92 -4.65
N ASN A 406 15.19 9.86 -4.80
CA ASN A 406 14.97 8.84 -3.79
C ASN A 406 15.98 7.70 -3.95
N THR A 407 16.42 7.14 -2.83
CA THR A 407 17.17 5.87 -2.73
C THR A 407 16.35 4.85 -1.95
N PRO A 408 15.29 4.27 -2.55
CA PRO A 408 14.46 3.27 -1.89
C PRO A 408 15.19 1.92 -1.76
N GLY A 409 14.86 1.19 -0.71
CA GLY A 409 15.29 -0.19 -0.52
C GLY A 409 14.44 -0.92 0.52
N SER A 410 14.18 -2.20 0.31
CA SER A 410 13.43 -3.04 1.24
C SER A 410 14.05 -4.43 1.39
N GLN A 411 13.77 -5.05 2.52
CA GLN A 411 14.10 -6.43 2.82
C GLN A 411 12.88 -7.08 3.47
N THR A 412 12.54 -8.32 3.11
CA THR A 412 11.55 -9.12 3.86
C THR A 412 12.09 -10.53 4.07
N LEU A 413 12.01 -11.04 5.30
CA LEU A 413 12.32 -12.42 5.67
C LEU A 413 11.07 -13.08 6.26
N THR A 414 10.82 -14.34 5.91
CA THR A 414 9.69 -15.17 6.36
C THR A 414 10.19 -16.59 6.64
N VAL A 415 9.74 -17.23 7.73
CA VAL A 415 10.12 -18.61 8.13
C VAL A 415 8.88 -19.46 8.51
N THR A 416 8.85 -20.75 8.11
CA THR A 416 7.62 -21.31 7.50
C THR A 416 7.30 -22.87 7.56
N ASP A 417 7.84 -23.64 8.53
CA ASP A 417 7.61 -24.95 9.24
C ASP A 417 6.21 -25.58 9.54
N THR A 418 5.15 -25.55 8.71
CA THR A 418 3.80 -26.11 9.06
C THR A 418 3.79 -27.52 9.69
N HIS A 419 3.12 -27.70 10.86
CA HIS A 419 3.09 -28.97 11.63
C HIS A 419 1.69 -29.59 11.84
N MET A 420 1.56 -30.90 11.56
CA MET A 420 0.35 -31.71 11.77
C MET A 420 0.50 -32.65 12.98
N TRP A 421 -0.14 -32.30 14.09
CA TRP A 421 -0.21 -33.15 15.28
C TRP A 421 -1.04 -34.42 15.04
N SER A 422 -2.17 -34.27 14.33
CA SER A 422 -3.02 -35.37 13.88
C SER A 422 -3.73 -35.00 12.56
N PRO A 423 -4.36 -35.95 11.83
CA PRO A 423 -5.09 -35.64 10.59
C PRO A 423 -6.20 -34.59 10.73
N SER A 424 -6.64 -34.29 11.96
CA SER A 424 -7.65 -33.27 12.25
C SER A 424 -7.11 -32.03 12.97
N PHE A 425 -5.83 -31.98 13.37
CA PHE A 425 -5.27 -30.85 14.13
C PHE A 425 -3.86 -30.46 13.69
N LEU A 426 -3.71 -29.17 13.39
CA LEU A 426 -2.52 -28.56 12.80
C LEU A 426 -2.25 -27.19 13.44
N THR A 427 -0.98 -26.78 13.47
CA THR A 427 -0.54 -25.46 13.94
C THR A 427 0.27 -24.70 12.87
N GLU A 428 0.15 -23.37 12.88
CA GLU A 428 1.06 -22.41 12.24
C GLU A 428 1.64 -21.40 13.26
N VAL A 429 2.92 -20.98 13.14
CA VAL A 429 3.70 -20.08 14.05
C VAL A 429 4.47 -18.98 13.25
N ARG A 430 3.96 -18.49 12.10
CA ARG A 430 4.73 -17.69 11.12
C ARG A 430 5.54 -16.53 11.72
N ALA A 431 6.83 -16.49 11.41
CA ALA A 431 7.74 -15.42 11.81
C ALA A 431 8.07 -14.54 10.60
N GLY A 432 8.07 -13.22 10.81
CA GLY A 432 8.30 -12.23 9.75
C GLY A 432 9.19 -11.07 10.20
N TYR A 433 10.09 -10.65 9.31
CA TYR A 433 10.79 -9.37 9.42
C TYR A 433 10.64 -8.60 8.11
N SER A 434 10.25 -7.33 8.19
CA SER A 434 10.21 -6.42 7.05
C SER A 434 10.97 -5.13 7.37
N ARG A 435 11.74 -4.65 6.39
CA ARG A 435 12.49 -3.39 6.44
C ARG A 435 12.08 -2.51 5.28
N ASN A 436 11.82 -1.25 5.57
CA ASN A 436 11.73 -0.17 4.59
C ASN A 436 12.87 0.83 4.81
N LYS A 437 13.42 1.36 3.73
CA LYS A 437 14.32 2.50 3.71
C LYS A 437 13.96 3.39 2.53
N THR A 438 13.77 4.68 2.80
CA THR A 438 13.71 5.72 1.76
C THR A 438 14.53 6.92 2.21
N ARG A 439 15.26 7.55 1.29
CA ARG A 439 15.93 8.84 1.52
C ARG A 439 15.76 9.67 0.26
N PHE A 440 14.94 10.71 0.37
CA PHE A 440 14.70 11.72 -0.65
C PHE A 440 15.63 12.90 -0.39
N LEU A 441 16.54 13.14 -1.34
CA LEU A 441 17.35 14.35 -1.40
C LEU A 441 16.82 15.24 -2.54
N PRO A 442 16.95 16.57 -2.43
CA PRO A 442 16.73 17.44 -3.57
C PRO A 442 17.85 17.23 -4.61
N GLU A 443 17.61 17.63 -5.85
CA GLU A 443 18.59 17.47 -6.95
C GLU A 443 19.73 18.50 -6.89
N ASP A 444 19.48 19.69 -6.32
CA ASP A 444 20.46 20.73 -6.03
C ASP A 444 21.23 20.52 -4.70
N ASN A 445 21.19 19.31 -4.13
CA ASN A 445 21.92 18.97 -2.91
C ASN A 445 23.44 19.09 -3.13
N GLY A 446 24.10 19.90 -2.30
CA GLY A 446 25.50 20.31 -2.45
C GLY A 446 25.68 21.79 -2.83
N VAL A 447 24.63 22.47 -3.33
CA VAL A 447 24.70 23.92 -3.59
C VAL A 447 24.81 24.71 -2.29
N ASN A 448 25.81 25.58 -2.20
CA ASN A 448 25.99 26.51 -1.08
C ASN A 448 25.14 27.78 -1.28
N ALA A 449 23.92 27.79 -0.73
CA ALA A 449 23.01 28.91 -0.84
C ALA A 449 23.53 30.19 -0.17
N ALA A 450 24.32 30.09 0.90
CA ALA A 450 24.87 31.25 1.60
C ALA A 450 25.88 32.05 0.75
N ALA A 451 26.54 31.39 -0.21
CA ALA A 451 27.43 32.05 -1.18
C ALA A 451 26.65 32.78 -2.30
N ILE A 452 25.39 32.40 -2.55
CA ILE A 452 24.50 33.00 -3.56
C ILE A 452 23.67 34.14 -2.94
N LEU A 453 23.36 34.02 -1.65
CA LEU A 453 22.58 34.97 -0.84
C LEU A 453 23.43 35.52 0.31
N PRO A 454 24.52 36.27 0.02
CA PRO A 454 25.41 36.79 1.05
C PRO A 454 24.66 37.73 2.00
N GLY A 455 24.85 37.52 3.30
CA GLY A 455 24.21 38.31 4.36
C GLY A 455 22.85 37.79 4.84
N ALA A 456 22.26 36.77 4.22
CA ALA A 456 20.99 36.19 4.68
C ALA A 456 21.19 35.26 5.91
N PRO A 457 20.74 35.65 7.12
CA PRO A 457 21.07 34.93 8.35
C PRO A 457 20.39 33.56 8.43
N GLY A 458 21.14 32.53 8.84
CA GLY A 458 20.59 31.20 9.12
C GLY A 458 20.50 30.25 7.93
N LEU A 459 20.86 30.68 6.70
CA LEU A 459 21.10 29.75 5.60
C LEU A 459 22.26 28.80 5.93
N VAL A 460 22.12 27.55 5.51
CA VAL A 460 23.08 26.48 5.79
C VAL A 460 24.18 26.45 4.74
N ASP A 461 25.44 26.57 5.18
CA ASP A 461 26.60 26.26 4.34
C ASP A 461 26.62 24.76 4.00
N GLY A 462 26.64 24.46 2.70
CA GLY A 462 26.65 23.08 2.20
C GLY A 462 27.91 22.29 2.54
N THR A 463 29.01 22.97 2.90
CA THR A 463 30.22 22.31 3.41
C THR A 463 30.05 21.82 4.85
N GLN A 464 29.25 22.52 5.66
CA GLN A 464 29.06 22.22 7.08
C GLN A 464 27.92 21.20 7.32
N ASN A 465 26.84 21.28 6.55
CA ASN A 465 25.73 20.34 6.63
C ASN A 465 25.16 20.02 5.24
N LEU A 466 25.84 19.11 4.55
CA LEU A 466 25.45 18.60 3.23
C LEU A 466 23.99 18.09 3.18
N LEU A 467 23.44 17.57 4.29
CA LEU A 467 22.04 17.10 4.30
C LEU A 467 21.07 18.27 4.03
N ASN A 468 21.25 19.40 4.70
CA ASN A 468 20.40 20.59 4.56
C ASN A 468 20.92 21.60 3.51
N SER A 469 21.75 21.16 2.57
CA SER A 469 22.26 21.96 1.45
C SER A 469 21.37 21.92 0.21
N GLY A 470 21.53 22.90 -0.68
CA GLY A 470 20.61 23.25 -1.77
C GLY A 470 20.05 24.67 -1.58
N LEU A 471 19.28 25.17 -2.54
CA LEU A 471 18.66 26.49 -2.44
C LEU A 471 17.43 26.51 -1.51
N PRO A 472 17.14 27.65 -0.85
CA PRO A 472 15.78 27.95 -0.41
C PRO A 472 14.81 27.92 -1.59
N GLY A 473 13.55 27.59 -1.33
CA GLY A 473 12.49 27.76 -2.33
C GLY A 473 12.25 29.25 -2.61
N ILE A 474 12.44 29.72 -3.84
CA ILE A 474 12.16 31.11 -4.23
C ILE A 474 10.84 31.17 -5.00
N VAL A 475 9.85 31.84 -4.42
CA VAL A 475 8.50 31.97 -4.97
C VAL A 475 8.28 33.44 -5.37
N MET A 476 7.90 33.67 -6.63
CA MET A 476 7.39 34.97 -7.10
C MET A 476 6.00 34.77 -7.68
N THR A 477 5.03 35.61 -7.33
CA THR A 477 3.71 35.56 -7.96
C THR A 477 3.83 35.69 -9.48
N GLY A 478 3.16 34.81 -10.22
CA GLY A 478 3.20 34.79 -11.67
C GLY A 478 4.40 34.04 -12.28
N TYR A 479 5.31 33.46 -11.49
CA TYR A 479 6.47 32.69 -12.00
C TYR A 479 6.54 31.30 -11.39
N THR A 480 7.19 30.37 -12.08
CA THR A 480 7.50 29.05 -11.53
C THR A 480 8.61 29.18 -10.48
N SER A 481 8.42 28.58 -9.31
CA SER A 481 9.35 28.65 -8.19
C SER A 481 10.72 28.02 -8.49
N LEU A 482 11.79 28.68 -8.07
CA LEU A 482 13.15 28.14 -8.06
C LEU A 482 13.40 27.34 -6.77
N GLY A 483 14.35 26.40 -6.81
CA GLY A 483 14.70 25.56 -5.67
C GLY A 483 13.84 24.30 -5.60
N ALA A 484 14.41 23.22 -5.07
CA ALA A 484 13.68 21.96 -4.89
C ALA A 484 12.61 22.06 -3.80
N ALA A 485 11.67 21.10 -3.79
CA ALA A 485 10.52 21.10 -2.88
C ALA A 485 10.90 21.30 -1.39
N THR A 486 10.09 22.09 -0.69
CA THR A 486 10.35 22.52 0.70
C THR A 486 10.26 21.39 1.72
N ASN A 487 9.58 20.28 1.41
CA ASN A 487 9.49 19.08 2.26
C ASN A 487 10.70 18.12 2.10
N LEU A 488 11.79 18.60 1.50
CA LEU A 488 13.07 17.90 1.36
C LEU A 488 14.15 18.60 2.21
N PRO A 489 15.21 17.90 2.66
CA PRO A 489 15.40 16.45 2.56
C PRO A 489 14.51 15.70 3.57
N GLN A 490 14.21 14.44 3.27
CA GLN A 490 13.52 13.56 4.21
C GLN A 490 13.98 12.11 4.06
N GLY A 491 13.87 11.34 5.14
CA GLY A 491 14.19 9.93 5.10
C GLY A 491 13.60 9.16 6.26
N ARG A 492 13.41 7.85 6.04
CA ARG A 492 13.02 6.90 7.08
C ARG A 492 13.75 5.58 6.92
N ILE A 493 13.96 4.92 8.05
CA ILE A 493 14.19 3.49 8.16
C ILE A 493 13.09 2.96 9.07
N THR A 494 12.31 2.00 8.58
CA THR A 494 11.25 1.34 9.34
C THR A 494 11.55 -0.14 9.41
N ASN A 495 11.48 -0.72 10.61
CA ASN A 495 11.51 -2.16 10.85
C ASN A 495 10.14 -2.61 11.36
N THR A 496 9.64 -3.73 10.89
CA THR A 496 8.45 -4.39 11.43
C THR A 496 8.77 -5.87 11.63
N TYR A 497 8.67 -6.32 12.88
CA TYR A 497 8.87 -7.72 13.31
C TYR A 497 7.50 -8.31 13.66
N GLU A 498 7.19 -9.52 13.18
CA GLU A 498 5.87 -10.15 13.33
C GLU A 498 6.00 -11.61 13.75
N LEU A 499 5.11 -12.05 14.64
CA LEU A 499 4.91 -13.43 15.03
C LEU A 499 3.41 -13.75 15.04
N PHE A 500 3.00 -14.65 14.15
CA PHE A 500 1.66 -15.21 14.07
C PHE A 500 1.63 -16.58 14.74
N LEU A 501 0.48 -16.99 15.27
CA LEU A 501 0.17 -18.35 15.71
C LEU A 501 -1.25 -18.67 15.23
N ASN A 502 -1.43 -19.55 14.25
CA ASN A 502 -2.72 -19.85 13.62
C ASN A 502 -2.99 -21.36 13.65
N ASN A 503 -3.87 -21.82 14.53
CA ASN A 503 -4.25 -23.23 14.64
C ASN A 503 -5.43 -23.55 13.73
N THR A 504 -5.60 -24.83 13.37
CA THR A 504 -6.79 -25.33 12.69
C THR A 504 -7.16 -26.71 13.18
N LYS A 505 -8.41 -26.87 13.62
CA LYS A 505 -8.99 -28.11 14.17
C LYS A 505 -10.28 -28.45 13.42
N ILE A 506 -10.33 -29.63 12.81
CA ILE A 506 -11.59 -30.23 12.35
C ILE A 506 -12.20 -31.01 13.52
N ALA A 507 -13.50 -30.82 13.76
CA ALA A 507 -14.26 -31.56 14.77
C ALA A 507 -15.70 -31.85 14.28
N PRO A 508 -16.17 -33.11 14.32
CA PRO A 508 -17.59 -33.41 14.19
C PRO A 508 -18.31 -33.18 15.53
N PHE A 509 -19.47 -32.54 15.50
CA PHE A 509 -20.33 -32.32 16.67
C PHE A 509 -21.77 -32.75 16.34
N GLY A 510 -22.09 -34.02 16.64
CA GLY A 510 -23.37 -34.61 16.22
C GLY A 510 -23.49 -34.67 14.70
N PHE A 511 -24.46 -33.95 14.13
CA PHE A 511 -24.68 -33.87 12.68
C PHE A 511 -23.86 -32.77 11.98
N SER A 512 -23.36 -31.76 12.71
CA SER A 512 -22.57 -30.66 12.15
C SER A 512 -21.07 -30.95 12.14
N ARG A 513 -20.35 -30.26 11.26
CA ARG A 513 -18.89 -30.36 11.11
C ARG A 513 -18.27 -28.98 11.20
N HIS A 514 -17.33 -28.83 12.11
CA HIS A 514 -16.75 -27.56 12.50
C HIS A 514 -15.28 -27.53 12.06
N THR A 515 -14.89 -26.45 11.38
CA THR A 515 -13.47 -26.16 11.08
C THR A 515 -13.05 -24.95 11.91
N LEU A 516 -12.66 -25.23 13.16
CA LEU A 516 -12.24 -24.24 14.13
C LEU A 516 -10.82 -23.75 13.79
N LYS A 517 -10.71 -22.50 13.35
CA LYS A 517 -9.45 -21.76 13.24
C LYS A 517 -9.34 -20.79 14.42
N PHE A 518 -8.18 -20.71 15.06
CA PHE A 518 -7.97 -19.74 16.14
C PHE A 518 -6.51 -19.35 16.23
N GLY A 519 -6.23 -18.10 16.61
CA GLY A 519 -4.87 -17.62 16.58
C GLY A 519 -4.58 -16.26 17.19
N TYR A 520 -3.30 -15.91 17.12
CA TYR A 520 -2.68 -14.71 17.67
C TYR A 520 -1.75 -14.10 16.61
N ASN A 521 -1.60 -12.77 16.62
CA ASN A 521 -0.53 -12.07 15.91
C ASN A 521 -0.01 -10.93 16.79
N GLY A 522 1.28 -10.99 17.11
CA GLY A 522 2.02 -9.94 17.82
C GLY A 522 3.06 -9.30 16.92
N ARG A 523 3.15 -7.98 16.95
CA ARG A 523 4.02 -7.17 16.10
C ARG A 523 4.84 -6.18 16.93
N ARG A 524 6.02 -5.81 16.42
CA ARG A 524 6.81 -4.65 16.86
C ARG A 524 7.12 -3.81 15.64
N ASP A 525 6.60 -2.58 15.58
CA ASP A 525 7.05 -1.59 14.60
C ASP A 525 8.10 -0.68 15.24
N GLU A 526 9.10 -0.29 14.45
CA GLU A 526 10.07 0.74 14.77
C GLU A 526 10.25 1.67 13.57
N THR A 527 10.35 2.97 13.77
CA THR A 527 10.61 3.94 12.71
C THR A 527 11.58 5.01 13.19
N ILE A 528 12.72 5.10 12.51
CA ILE A 528 13.67 6.20 12.60
C ILE A 528 13.40 7.10 11.40
N ARG A 529 12.94 8.35 11.62
CA ARG A 529 12.56 9.29 10.56
C ARG A 529 13.12 10.68 10.84
N PHE A 530 13.47 11.38 9.76
CA PHE A 530 13.65 12.83 9.73
C PHE A 530 12.82 13.44 8.58
N LEU A 531 12.32 14.66 8.78
CA LEU A 531 11.69 15.49 7.77
C LEU A 531 12.15 16.94 8.00
N ASN A 532 13.23 17.33 7.32
CA ASN A 532 13.83 18.66 7.47
C ASN A 532 13.09 19.69 6.59
N GLY A 533 11.76 19.71 6.69
CA GLY A 533 10.90 20.59 5.89
C GLY A 533 11.11 22.06 6.24
N ASN A 534 11.33 22.91 5.24
CA ASN A 534 11.80 24.29 5.33
C ASN A 534 13.23 24.47 5.91
N ALA A 535 14.05 23.42 6.05
CA ALA A 535 15.40 23.58 6.62
C ALA A 535 16.43 24.25 5.68
N ARG A 536 16.12 24.38 4.38
CA ARG A 536 16.86 25.23 3.44
C ARG A 536 16.33 26.67 3.37
N GLY A 537 15.19 26.94 4.02
CA GLY A 537 14.41 28.15 3.85
C GLY A 537 13.41 28.12 2.68
N SER A 538 12.46 29.05 2.69
CA SER A 538 11.61 29.45 1.56
C SER A 538 11.39 30.96 1.62
N ALA A 539 11.51 31.68 0.51
CA ALA A 539 11.30 33.12 0.40
C ALA A 539 10.28 33.45 -0.70
N THR A 540 9.39 34.39 -0.43
CA THR A 540 8.22 34.71 -1.25
C THR A 540 8.20 36.21 -1.57
N PHE A 541 7.98 36.53 -2.84
CA PHE A 541 7.88 37.88 -3.38
C PHE A 541 6.51 38.09 -4.03
N GLU A 542 5.89 39.23 -3.75
CA GLU A 542 4.56 39.58 -4.28
C GLU A 542 4.57 39.79 -5.81
N SER A 543 5.68 40.28 -6.37
CA SER A 543 5.83 40.53 -7.81
C SER A 543 7.31 40.43 -8.24
N PHE A 544 7.55 40.31 -9.55
CA PHE A 544 8.90 40.41 -10.13
C PHE A 544 9.55 41.76 -9.81
N GLU A 545 8.78 42.85 -9.82
CA GLU A 545 9.26 44.21 -9.52
C GLU A 545 9.87 44.32 -8.11
N LYS A 546 9.24 43.69 -7.11
CA LYS A 546 9.75 43.62 -5.74
C LYS A 546 10.96 42.69 -5.60
N PHE A 547 11.00 41.58 -6.33
CA PHE A 547 12.18 40.71 -6.39
C PHE A 547 13.38 41.41 -7.04
N ALA A 548 13.17 42.10 -8.16
CA ALA A 548 14.21 42.74 -8.96
C ALA A 548 14.78 44.02 -8.34
N GLY A 549 14.16 44.52 -7.26
CA GLY A 549 14.50 45.79 -6.62
C GLY A 549 14.13 47.03 -7.44
N LEU A 550 13.10 46.91 -8.29
CA LEU A 550 12.68 47.95 -9.24
C LEU A 550 11.66 48.93 -8.67
N CYS A 551 10.88 48.52 -7.67
CA CYS A 551 9.75 49.30 -7.17
C CYS A 551 10.16 50.61 -6.51
N SER A 552 9.25 51.59 -6.46
CA SER A 552 9.49 52.91 -5.87
C SER A 552 9.96 52.87 -4.41
N THR A 553 9.52 51.87 -3.63
CA THR A 553 9.94 51.63 -2.24
C THR A 553 11.11 50.66 -2.10
N CYS A 554 11.59 50.05 -3.20
CA CYS A 554 12.62 49.01 -3.19
C CYS A 554 14.05 49.57 -3.00
N GLY A 555 14.30 50.81 -3.42
CA GLY A 555 15.63 51.45 -3.29
C GLY A 555 16.76 50.70 -4.02
N GLY A 556 16.45 49.88 -5.03
CA GLY A 556 17.42 49.02 -5.71
C GLY A 556 17.67 47.65 -5.04
N ARG A 557 17.01 47.34 -3.92
CA ARG A 557 17.09 46.06 -3.20
C ARG A 557 15.80 45.25 -3.30
N SER A 558 15.90 43.93 -3.17
CA SER A 558 14.76 43.01 -3.11
C SER A 558 13.88 43.33 -1.89
N LEU A 559 12.55 43.35 -2.07
CA LEU A 559 11.59 43.41 -0.95
C LEU A 559 10.84 42.09 -0.85
N LEU A 560 11.11 41.32 0.21
CA LEU A 560 10.41 40.08 0.50
C LEU A 560 8.99 40.38 1.02
N GLN A 561 8.02 39.57 0.60
CA GLN A 561 6.72 39.51 1.27
C GLN A 561 6.78 38.59 2.49
N GLN A 562 7.46 37.45 2.34
CA GLN A 562 7.61 36.46 3.39
C GLN A 562 8.93 35.69 3.26
N SER A 563 9.48 35.22 4.37
CA SER A 563 10.42 34.09 4.39
C SER A 563 10.16 33.19 5.59
N THR A 564 10.57 31.93 5.49
CA THR A 564 10.36 30.91 6.51
C THR A 564 11.56 29.97 6.53
N ILE A 565 12.03 29.59 7.72
CA ILE A 565 13.06 28.54 7.89
C ILE A 565 12.72 27.63 9.07
N ARG A 566 13.14 26.36 9.02
CA ARG A 566 13.08 25.42 10.16
C ARG A 566 14.46 25.06 10.67
N THR A 567 14.67 25.13 11.98
CA THR A 567 15.91 24.67 12.64
C THR A 567 15.64 23.76 13.84
N GLY A 568 16.70 23.17 14.38
CA GLY A 568 16.63 22.07 15.35
C GLY A 568 16.71 20.72 14.66
N ASP A 569 16.63 19.65 15.44
CA ASP A 569 16.75 18.28 14.95
C ASP A 569 15.37 17.64 14.81
N THR A 570 15.04 17.18 13.60
CA THR A 570 13.77 16.51 13.29
C THR A 570 13.87 14.98 13.36
N MET A 571 15.05 14.43 13.69
CA MET A 571 15.25 13.00 13.85
C MET A 571 14.50 12.49 15.09
N ALA A 572 13.56 11.59 14.87
CA ALA A 572 12.75 10.97 15.92
C ALA A 572 12.64 9.45 15.75
N HIS A 573 12.63 8.74 16.87
CA HIS A 573 12.76 7.29 16.97
C HIS A 573 11.49 6.72 17.60
N TRP A 574 10.56 6.25 16.79
CA TRP A 574 9.23 5.82 17.22
C TRP A 574 9.12 4.29 17.27
N TYR A 575 8.34 3.76 18.22
CA TYR A 575 8.01 2.33 18.28
C TYR A 575 6.57 2.08 18.74
N ARG A 576 6.01 0.91 18.41
CA ARG A 576 4.72 0.41 18.92
C ARG A 576 4.65 -1.12 18.94
N TYR A 577 3.71 -1.68 19.71
CA TYR A 577 3.50 -3.12 19.89
C TYR A 577 2.05 -3.51 19.59
N PRO A 578 1.66 -3.68 18.31
CA PRO A 578 0.35 -4.19 17.93
C PRO A 578 0.17 -5.66 18.33
N HIS A 579 -1.01 -6.00 18.86
CA HIS A 579 -1.42 -7.37 19.16
C HIS A 579 -2.82 -7.64 18.58
N SER A 580 -3.11 -8.90 18.27
CA SER A 580 -4.46 -9.33 17.88
C SER A 580 -4.68 -10.81 18.19
N LEU A 581 -5.95 -11.17 18.39
CA LEU A 581 -6.43 -12.54 18.58
C LEU A 581 -7.61 -12.78 17.65
N TYR A 582 -7.85 -14.03 17.26
CA TYR A 582 -9.07 -14.40 16.53
C TYR A 582 -9.53 -15.82 16.82
N VAL A 583 -10.84 -16.03 16.62
CA VAL A 583 -11.47 -17.33 16.43
C VAL A 583 -12.42 -17.25 15.22
N GLN A 584 -12.48 -18.31 14.44
CA GLN A 584 -13.33 -18.49 13.27
C GLN A 584 -13.77 -19.95 13.27
N ASP A 585 -15.06 -20.20 13.09
CA ASP A 585 -15.63 -21.52 12.90
C ASP A 585 -16.41 -21.56 11.59
N ASP A 586 -16.01 -22.47 10.71
CA ASP A 586 -16.70 -22.75 9.47
C ASP A 586 -17.56 -24.02 9.70
N ILE A 587 -18.83 -23.77 10.05
CA ILE A 587 -19.81 -24.73 10.57
C ILE A 587 -20.68 -25.26 9.42
N ARG A 588 -20.36 -26.45 8.94
CA ARG A 588 -21.20 -27.17 7.97
C ARG A 588 -22.34 -27.87 8.70
N LEU A 589 -23.55 -27.31 8.59
CA LEU A 589 -24.77 -27.85 9.19
C LEU A 589 -25.40 -28.98 8.37
N THR A 590 -25.29 -28.94 7.05
CA THR A 590 -25.77 -29.99 6.14
C THR A 590 -24.80 -30.16 4.96
N GLN A 591 -25.07 -31.10 4.04
CA GLN A 591 -24.30 -31.15 2.78
C GLN A 591 -24.42 -29.87 1.93
N SER A 592 -25.42 -29.04 2.19
CA SER A 592 -25.84 -27.92 1.34
C SER A 592 -25.82 -26.56 2.06
N LEU A 593 -25.56 -26.51 3.37
CA LEU A 593 -25.53 -25.28 4.17
C LEU A 593 -24.31 -25.24 5.09
N THR A 594 -23.52 -24.17 4.96
CA THR A 594 -22.44 -23.81 5.88
C THR A 594 -22.66 -22.40 6.42
N LEU A 595 -22.38 -22.21 7.71
CA LEU A 595 -22.30 -20.92 8.38
C LEU A 595 -20.83 -20.61 8.69
N ASN A 596 -20.45 -19.34 8.62
CA ASN A 596 -19.10 -18.89 8.92
C ASN A 596 -19.20 -17.86 10.05
N VAL A 597 -18.76 -18.21 11.25
CA VAL A 597 -18.91 -17.38 12.46
C VAL A 597 -17.55 -17.12 13.07
N GLY A 598 -17.20 -15.86 13.30
CA GLY A 598 -15.89 -15.50 13.83
C GLY A 598 -15.90 -14.24 14.68
N LEU A 599 -14.87 -14.11 15.51
CA LEU A 599 -14.62 -12.94 16.32
C LEU A 599 -13.13 -12.64 16.30
N ARG A 600 -12.77 -11.40 15.97
CA ARG A 600 -11.42 -10.88 16.00
C ARG A 600 -11.31 -9.80 17.08
N TRP A 601 -10.21 -9.81 17.83
CA TRP A 601 -9.83 -8.72 18.73
C TRP A 601 -8.51 -8.10 18.24
N GLU A 602 -8.45 -6.78 18.13
CA GLU A 602 -7.24 -6.07 17.73
C GLU A 602 -6.87 -4.96 18.72
N TYR A 603 -5.58 -4.76 18.95
CA TYR A 603 -5.02 -3.69 19.76
C TYR A 603 -3.79 -3.17 19.05
N PHE A 604 -3.92 -2.05 18.33
CA PHE A 604 -2.81 -1.54 17.51
C PHE A 604 -1.68 -0.92 18.34
N SER A 605 -1.97 -0.47 19.56
CA SER A 605 -1.12 0.37 20.41
C SER A 605 -0.71 1.71 19.75
N ALA A 606 -0.55 2.75 20.56
CA ALA A 606 -0.10 4.04 20.05
C ALA A 606 1.42 4.04 19.78
N ALA A 607 1.85 4.87 18.84
CA ALA A 607 3.27 5.12 18.60
C ALA A 607 3.86 5.96 19.74
N ILE A 608 5.02 5.56 20.24
CA ILE A 608 5.74 6.25 21.33
C ILE A 608 7.11 6.70 20.82
N GLU A 609 7.48 7.96 21.07
CA GLU A 609 8.82 8.48 20.78
C GLU A 609 9.80 8.02 21.89
N LYS A 610 10.92 7.41 21.49
CA LYS A 610 11.85 6.74 22.40
C LYS A 610 12.46 7.68 23.44
N ASN A 611 12.70 8.93 23.06
CA ASN A 611 13.38 9.94 23.84
C ASN A 611 12.40 11.00 24.40
N ASN A 612 11.08 10.77 24.30
CA ASN A 612 9.99 11.71 24.62
C ASN A 612 10.06 13.04 23.84
N ARG A 613 10.69 13.06 22.65
CA ARG A 613 10.86 14.27 21.80
C ARG A 613 9.63 14.55 20.92
N GLY A 614 8.45 14.41 21.51
CA GLY A 614 7.17 14.75 20.90
C GLY A 614 6.46 15.84 21.69
N THR A 615 5.68 16.65 20.99
CA THR A 615 4.76 17.62 21.60
C THR A 615 3.43 17.48 20.87
N ASN A 616 2.34 17.23 21.61
CA ASN A 616 1.00 17.14 21.06
C ASN A 616 0.18 18.39 21.40
N PHE A 617 -1.05 18.47 20.92
CA PHE A 617 -2.02 19.50 21.33
C PHE A 617 -3.14 18.85 22.14
N VAL A 618 -3.59 19.51 23.22
CA VAL A 618 -4.74 19.08 24.02
C VAL A 618 -5.73 20.24 24.11
N GLU A 619 -6.98 20.00 23.76
CA GLU A 619 -8.02 21.03 23.82
C GLU A 619 -8.28 21.46 25.28
N GLY A 620 -8.57 22.75 25.49
CA GLY A 620 -8.63 23.39 26.80
C GLY A 620 -7.27 23.80 27.39
N TYR A 621 -6.15 23.21 26.94
CA TYR A 621 -4.81 23.44 27.52
C TYR A 621 -3.77 23.99 26.54
N GLY A 622 -3.86 23.64 25.26
CA GLY A 622 -2.91 24.00 24.21
C GLY A 622 -1.81 22.94 23.99
N PRO A 623 -0.64 23.34 23.45
CA PRO A 623 0.49 22.44 23.24
C PRO A 623 1.06 21.82 24.52
N MET A 624 1.33 20.52 24.53
CA MET A 624 1.87 19.79 25.70
C MET A 624 2.95 18.77 25.31
N LEU A 625 4.01 18.68 26.11
CA LEU A 625 5.10 17.71 25.94
C LEU A 625 4.63 16.29 26.32
N VAL A 626 4.85 15.31 25.42
CA VAL A 626 4.36 13.93 25.63
C VAL A 626 5.07 13.24 26.79
N GLY A 627 4.33 12.52 27.63
CA GLY A 627 4.87 11.89 28.84
C GLY A 627 5.14 12.85 30.00
N THR A 628 4.62 14.08 29.95
CA THR A 628 4.83 15.11 30.99
C THR A 628 3.53 15.85 31.33
N ASN A 629 3.54 16.62 32.41
CA ASN A 629 2.51 17.62 32.73
C ASN A 629 2.90 19.05 32.29
N GLN A 630 3.75 19.20 31.27
CA GLN A 630 4.23 20.51 30.81
C GLN A 630 3.50 20.99 29.56
N ILE A 631 2.76 22.09 29.72
CA ILE A 631 2.20 22.91 28.64
C ILE A 631 3.36 23.74 28.07
N LEU A 632 3.58 23.63 26.75
CA LEU A 632 4.46 24.53 26.02
C LEU A 632 3.71 25.83 25.73
N ASP A 633 4.30 26.95 26.12
CA ASP A 633 3.69 28.28 26.08
C ASP A 633 4.69 29.31 25.55
N LEU A 634 4.23 30.50 25.16
CA LEU A 634 5.09 31.55 24.63
C LEU A 634 5.15 32.79 25.54
N ASP A 635 6.35 33.33 25.67
CA ASP A 635 6.63 34.67 26.20
C ASP A 635 6.68 35.67 25.02
N PRO A 636 5.65 36.52 24.82
CA PRO A 636 5.61 37.45 23.69
C PRO A 636 6.58 38.63 23.84
N THR A 637 7.26 38.79 24.98
CA THR A 637 8.32 39.80 25.16
C THR A 637 9.66 39.34 24.56
N LYS A 638 9.78 38.03 24.28
CA LYS A 638 11.00 37.39 23.78
C LYS A 638 10.88 36.97 22.32
N ARG A 639 12.00 36.55 21.75
CA ARG A 639 12.17 36.23 20.33
C ARG A 639 12.81 34.86 20.17
N GLY A 640 12.63 34.26 18.99
CA GLY A 640 13.22 32.97 18.64
C GLY A 640 12.98 31.88 19.68
N ARG A 641 14.01 31.07 19.96
CA ARG A 641 13.91 29.94 20.91
C ARG A 641 13.64 30.35 22.36
N GLU A 642 14.05 31.56 22.75
CA GLU A 642 13.92 32.05 24.13
C GLU A 642 12.47 32.42 24.49
N ALA A 643 11.61 32.59 23.49
CA ALA A 643 10.17 32.76 23.69
C ALA A 643 9.49 31.48 24.22
N PHE A 644 10.07 30.29 24.09
CA PHE A 644 9.48 29.07 24.66
C PHE A 644 9.60 29.06 26.20
N ARG A 645 8.47 28.88 26.87
CA ARG A 645 8.40 28.62 28.32
C ARG A 645 7.46 27.44 28.61
N PHE A 646 7.52 26.92 29.83
CA PHE A 646 6.65 25.84 30.27
C PHE A 646 5.72 26.30 31.39
N ARG A 647 4.45 25.90 31.31
CA ARG A 647 3.47 25.98 32.41
C ARG A 647 3.04 24.57 32.81
N GLN A 648 2.59 24.40 34.05
CA GLN A 648 2.15 23.09 34.55
C GLN A 648 0.67 22.85 34.22
N ALA A 649 0.35 21.63 33.77
CA ALA A 649 -1.00 21.10 33.62
C ALA A 649 -1.43 20.31 34.88
N PRO A 650 -2.74 20.17 35.15
CA PRO A 650 -3.24 19.38 36.27
C PRO A 650 -3.15 17.86 36.06
N PHE A 651 -2.68 17.41 34.89
CA PHE A 651 -2.52 16.00 34.52
C PHE A 651 -1.23 15.79 33.71
N THR A 652 -0.77 14.54 33.64
CA THR A 652 0.36 14.13 32.79
C THR A 652 -0.18 13.56 31.47
N LEU A 653 0.20 14.15 30.34
CA LEU A 653 -0.12 13.63 29.01
C LEU A 653 0.61 12.30 28.77
N SER A 654 -0.05 11.31 28.15
CA SER A 654 0.54 10.00 27.87
C SER A 654 1.78 10.09 26.96
N ARG A 655 2.69 9.10 27.03
CA ARG A 655 3.97 9.10 26.28
C ARG A 655 3.80 9.03 24.75
N SER A 656 2.62 8.64 24.29
CA SER A 656 2.17 8.66 22.90
C SER A 656 1.48 9.97 22.50
N GLY A 657 1.16 10.84 23.46
CA GLY A 657 0.26 11.98 23.29
C GLY A 657 -1.21 11.59 23.08
N THR A 658 -1.55 10.31 23.13
CA THR A 658 -2.88 9.76 22.84
C THR A 658 -3.09 8.42 23.54
N ASP A 659 -4.33 8.15 23.93
CA ASP A 659 -4.72 6.96 24.68
C ASP A 659 -5.22 5.83 23.77
N THR A 660 -5.07 4.59 24.24
CA THR A 660 -5.19 3.41 23.38
C THR A 660 -6.49 2.65 23.61
N ASN A 661 -7.39 2.70 22.63
CA ASN A 661 -8.60 1.87 22.65
C ASN A 661 -8.25 0.37 22.55
N LYS A 662 -8.67 -0.39 23.56
CA LYS A 662 -8.48 -1.85 23.68
C LYS A 662 -9.74 -2.65 23.32
N ASN A 663 -10.85 -1.98 22.99
CA ASN A 663 -12.17 -2.61 22.83
C ASN A 663 -12.51 -2.87 21.35
N ASN A 664 -11.52 -3.17 20.52
CA ASN A 664 -11.71 -3.35 19.07
C ASN A 664 -12.10 -4.81 18.76
N PHE A 665 -13.39 -5.12 18.93
CA PHE A 665 -13.96 -6.44 18.67
C PHE A 665 -14.67 -6.45 17.30
N GLY A 666 -14.08 -7.13 16.33
CA GLY A 666 -14.59 -7.29 14.97
C GLY A 666 -15.27 -8.64 14.78
N PRO A 667 -16.61 -8.75 14.92
CA PRO A 667 -17.36 -9.94 14.54
C PRO A 667 -17.36 -10.15 13.01
N VAL A 668 -17.39 -11.43 12.63
CA VAL A 668 -17.62 -11.92 11.27
C VAL A 668 -18.78 -12.91 11.32
N PHE A 669 -19.73 -12.75 10.41
CA PHE A 669 -20.86 -13.67 10.22
C PHE A 669 -21.09 -13.88 8.73
N GLY A 670 -21.50 -15.07 8.34
CA GLY A 670 -22.05 -15.30 7.02
C GLY A 670 -22.61 -16.71 6.85
N PHE A 671 -23.15 -16.95 5.67
CA PHE A 671 -23.69 -18.23 5.24
C PHE A 671 -23.40 -18.48 3.77
N ALA A 672 -23.29 -19.74 3.40
CA ALA A 672 -23.32 -20.18 2.02
C ALA A 672 -24.26 -21.39 1.90
N TYR A 673 -25.19 -21.30 0.96
CA TYR A 673 -26.24 -22.28 0.72
C TYR A 673 -26.21 -22.73 -0.73
N SER A 674 -25.95 -24.03 -0.93
CA SER A 674 -25.79 -24.68 -2.23
C SER A 674 -26.82 -25.80 -2.39
N PRO A 675 -28.11 -25.48 -2.65
CA PRO A 675 -29.18 -26.48 -2.72
C PRO A 675 -28.89 -27.58 -3.73
N LYS A 676 -29.12 -28.84 -3.32
CA LYS A 676 -28.95 -30.05 -4.14
C LYS A 676 -30.27 -30.63 -4.65
N ASP A 677 -31.39 -30.12 -4.13
CA ASP A 677 -32.75 -30.62 -4.31
C ASP A 677 -33.69 -29.41 -4.52
N GLY A 678 -34.69 -29.53 -5.40
CA GLY A 678 -35.64 -28.45 -5.71
C GLY A 678 -35.69 -28.06 -7.20
N PRO A 679 -36.28 -26.90 -7.56
CA PRO A 679 -36.46 -26.49 -8.95
C PRO A 679 -35.13 -26.18 -9.66
N TRP A 680 -35.09 -26.38 -10.99
CA TRP A 680 -33.88 -26.45 -11.83
C TRP A 680 -32.85 -25.31 -11.72
N LEU A 681 -33.27 -24.12 -11.26
CA LEU A 681 -32.41 -22.94 -11.09
C LEU A 681 -31.72 -22.88 -9.72
N LEU A 682 -32.13 -23.74 -8.78
CA LEU A 682 -31.60 -23.83 -7.40
C LEU A 682 -31.16 -25.26 -7.06
N GLY A 683 -32.02 -26.25 -7.29
CA GLY A 683 -31.92 -27.61 -6.75
C GLY A 683 -31.15 -28.63 -7.60
N ASP A 684 -30.03 -28.24 -8.21
CA ASP A 684 -29.17 -29.15 -8.98
C ASP A 684 -27.69 -29.13 -8.53
N GLY A 685 -27.40 -28.51 -7.38
CA GLY A 685 -26.04 -28.35 -6.84
C GLY A 685 -25.15 -27.35 -7.57
N LYS A 686 -25.66 -26.63 -8.59
CA LYS A 686 -24.88 -25.68 -9.41
C LYS A 686 -25.12 -24.21 -9.06
N THR A 687 -25.98 -23.91 -8.08
CA THR A 687 -26.21 -22.56 -7.54
C THR A 687 -25.67 -22.46 -6.12
N VAL A 688 -24.99 -21.35 -5.80
CA VAL A 688 -24.65 -20.97 -4.42
C VAL A 688 -25.25 -19.60 -4.12
N ILE A 689 -26.09 -19.52 -3.09
CA ILE A 689 -26.53 -18.26 -2.49
C ILE A 689 -25.61 -18.02 -1.29
N ARG A 690 -24.91 -16.88 -1.26
CA ARG A 690 -23.96 -16.55 -0.18
C ARG A 690 -24.17 -15.14 0.35
N GLY A 691 -24.02 -14.98 1.66
CA GLY A 691 -24.06 -13.68 2.32
C GLY A 691 -22.99 -13.58 3.41
N GLY A 692 -22.42 -12.40 3.57
CA GLY A 692 -21.37 -12.13 4.55
C GLY A 692 -21.52 -10.76 5.19
N PHE A 693 -21.07 -10.65 6.43
CA PHE A 693 -20.90 -9.42 7.20
C PHE A 693 -19.60 -9.49 8.00
N ARG A 694 -18.88 -8.37 8.04
CA ARG A 694 -17.71 -8.17 8.90
C ARG A 694 -17.68 -6.74 9.42
N LEU A 695 -17.38 -6.59 10.70
CA LEU A 695 -16.82 -5.35 11.26
C LEU A 695 -15.31 -5.54 11.45
N GLY A 696 -14.51 -4.55 11.04
CA GLY A 696 -13.07 -4.54 11.20
C GLY A 696 -12.51 -3.14 11.41
N TYR A 697 -11.25 -3.07 11.81
CA TYR A 697 -10.58 -1.82 12.22
C TYR A 697 -9.39 -1.52 11.30
N ASP A 698 -9.05 -0.24 11.18
CA ASP A 698 -7.89 0.23 10.42
C ASP A 698 -6.73 0.61 11.36
N ASP A 699 -5.57 -0.02 11.15
CA ASP A 699 -4.30 0.31 11.81
C ASP A 699 -3.75 1.63 11.25
N ILE A 700 -3.74 2.69 12.07
CA ILE A 700 -3.43 4.06 11.64
C ILE A 700 -1.94 4.20 11.24
N PHE A 701 -1.72 4.88 10.11
CA PHE A 701 -0.40 5.07 9.51
C PHE A 701 0.47 6.06 10.30
N ASN A 702 1.77 5.76 10.42
CA ASN A 702 2.69 6.47 11.32
C ASN A 702 2.91 7.95 10.93
N ASN A 703 2.68 8.39 9.69
CA ASN A 703 2.82 9.82 9.31
C ASN A 703 1.98 10.78 10.17
N LEU A 704 0.88 10.32 10.79
CA LEU A 704 0.10 11.13 11.72
C LEU A 704 0.82 11.35 13.07
N PRO A 705 0.95 10.34 13.97
CA PRO A 705 1.55 10.56 15.30
C PRO A 705 3.01 11.01 15.21
N VAL A 706 3.82 10.47 14.28
CA VAL A 706 5.25 10.79 14.24
C VAL A 706 5.56 12.18 13.65
N ASN A 707 4.54 12.97 13.27
CA ASN A 707 4.71 14.40 13.00
C ASN A 707 4.74 15.26 14.29
N GLN A 708 4.41 14.72 15.46
CA GLN A 708 4.51 15.43 16.76
C GLN A 708 5.94 15.88 17.11
N SER A 709 6.98 15.29 16.50
CA SER A 709 8.38 15.71 16.64
C SER A 709 8.78 16.85 15.68
N LEU A 710 7.83 17.37 14.88
CA LEU A 710 8.01 18.54 14.01
C LEU A 710 7.50 19.83 14.65
N ASN A 711 7.31 19.81 15.98
CA ASN A 711 6.80 20.92 16.78
C ASN A 711 7.90 21.55 17.63
N GLY A 712 7.58 22.67 18.28
CA GLY A 712 8.38 23.20 19.39
C GLY A 712 8.29 22.29 20.62
N PRO A 713 9.27 22.31 21.54
CA PRO A 713 10.49 23.12 21.53
C PRO A 713 11.62 22.51 20.68
N TRP A 714 11.49 21.22 20.30
CA TRP A 714 12.55 20.42 19.67
C TRP A 714 12.96 20.96 18.29
N THR A 715 11.97 21.46 17.53
CA THR A 715 12.19 22.16 16.26
C THR A 715 11.52 23.53 16.33
N LEU A 716 12.13 24.54 15.71
CA LEU A 716 11.54 25.86 15.58
C LEU A 716 11.36 26.15 14.09
N THR A 717 10.18 26.59 13.68
CA THR A 717 9.96 27.18 12.35
C THR A 717 9.67 28.66 12.55
N THR A 718 10.55 29.54 12.08
CA THR A 718 10.32 30.99 12.14
C THR A 718 9.79 31.48 10.81
N THR A 719 8.85 32.43 10.85
CA THR A 719 8.23 33.04 9.67
C THR A 719 8.31 34.55 9.78
N GLN A 720 9.03 35.16 8.83
CA GLN A 720 9.26 36.59 8.70
C GLN A 720 8.29 37.13 7.65
N THR A 721 7.28 37.92 8.05
CA THR A 721 6.26 38.46 7.14
C THR A 721 6.29 39.99 7.14
N ALA A 722 6.28 40.59 5.95
CA ALA A 722 6.28 42.04 5.75
C ALA A 722 5.12 42.72 6.48
N GLY A 723 5.41 43.83 7.17
CA GLY A 723 4.43 44.58 7.96
C GLY A 723 3.86 43.84 9.19
N THR A 724 4.41 42.65 9.53
CA THR A 724 3.94 41.82 10.64
C THR A 724 5.06 41.49 11.62
N THR A 725 6.12 40.82 11.17
CA THR A 725 7.32 40.51 11.97
C THR A 725 8.60 41.13 11.42
N GLN A 726 8.54 41.72 10.22
CA GLN A 726 9.57 42.57 9.64
C GLN A 726 8.94 43.86 9.10
N PRO A 727 9.73 44.94 8.91
CA PRO A 727 9.26 46.16 8.26
C PRO A 727 8.56 45.91 6.92
N ALA A 728 7.56 46.73 6.57
CA ALA A 728 6.88 46.63 5.26
C ALA A 728 7.72 47.18 4.09
N VAL A 729 8.73 48.00 4.40
CA VAL A 729 9.69 48.60 3.47
C VAL A 729 11.10 48.31 4.02
N GLY A 730 12.05 47.97 3.15
CA GLY A 730 13.41 47.62 3.55
C GLY A 730 13.61 46.19 4.05
N TYR A 731 12.58 45.34 4.05
CA TYR A 731 12.73 43.90 4.35
C TYR A 731 13.38 43.17 3.16
N GLY A 732 14.72 43.18 3.17
CA GLY A 732 15.58 42.48 2.22
C GLY A 732 16.14 41.16 2.74
N TRP A 733 17.10 40.62 2.00
CA TRP A 733 17.77 39.35 2.29
C TRP A 733 18.48 39.31 3.65
N ASP A 734 18.99 40.46 4.11
CA ASP A 734 19.65 40.68 5.39
C ASP A 734 18.75 40.42 6.62
N LEU A 735 17.43 40.42 6.43
CA LEU A 735 16.43 40.09 7.46
C LEU A 735 15.67 38.79 7.18
N ALA A 736 15.95 38.14 6.04
CA ALA A 736 15.32 36.88 5.63
C ALA A 736 15.84 35.69 6.43
N PHE A 737 15.00 34.68 6.67
CA PHE A 737 15.35 33.43 7.39
C PHE A 737 15.85 33.62 8.84
N ASN A 738 15.75 34.83 9.41
CA ASN A 738 16.23 35.09 10.76
C ASN A 738 15.48 34.26 11.82
N GLN A 739 16.23 33.59 12.70
CA GLN A 739 15.67 32.80 13.81
C GLN A 739 15.29 33.66 15.02
N ASP A 740 15.91 34.83 15.18
CA ASP A 740 15.57 35.79 16.24
C ASP A 740 14.47 36.73 15.79
N VAL A 741 13.22 36.25 15.82
CA VAL A 741 12.02 37.03 15.47
C VAL A 741 10.88 36.77 16.46
N PRO A 742 9.89 37.67 16.56
CA PRO A 742 8.71 37.42 17.38
C PRO A 742 7.95 36.19 16.86
N LEU A 743 7.53 35.30 17.77
CA LEU A 743 6.76 34.10 17.42
C LEU A 743 5.24 34.32 17.52
N VAL A 744 4.83 35.52 17.91
CA VAL A 744 3.45 35.99 18.04
C VAL A 744 3.32 37.31 17.30
N ALA A 745 2.32 37.46 16.42
CA ALA A 745 2.15 38.70 15.65
C ALA A 745 1.52 39.83 16.48
N ARG A 746 0.48 39.49 17.27
CA ARG A 746 -0.20 40.38 18.22
C ARG A 746 -0.71 39.56 19.39
N THR A 747 -0.80 40.18 20.58
CA THR A 747 -1.39 39.58 21.79
C THR A 747 -2.85 39.97 21.99
N THR A 748 -3.33 41.02 21.31
CA THR A 748 -4.69 41.56 21.41
C THR A 748 -5.60 40.97 20.32
N GLN A 749 -6.77 40.47 20.71
CA GLN A 749 -7.86 40.08 19.81
C GLN A 749 -8.95 41.16 19.78
N GLY A 750 -9.82 41.14 18.77
CA GLY A 750 -10.96 42.06 18.65
C GLY A 750 -11.30 42.45 17.21
N PRO A 751 -12.22 43.41 17.02
CA PRO A 751 -12.60 43.93 15.70
C PRO A 751 -11.38 44.45 14.93
N GLY A 752 -11.12 43.89 13.74
CA GLY A 752 -9.99 44.28 12.89
C GLY A 752 -8.62 43.72 13.31
N ALA A 753 -8.55 42.81 14.30
CA ALA A 753 -7.31 42.15 14.74
C ALA A 753 -7.29 40.63 14.44
N PRO A 754 -7.21 40.20 13.15
CA PRO A 754 -7.27 38.78 12.75
C PRO A 754 -5.94 38.01 12.91
N ALA A 755 -4.88 38.64 13.43
CA ALA A 755 -3.52 38.10 13.44
C ALA A 755 -3.12 37.61 14.84
N VAL A 756 -2.85 36.30 14.95
CA VAL A 756 -2.50 35.59 16.19
C VAL A 756 -1.06 35.05 16.15
N GLY A 757 -0.77 33.95 16.84
CA GLY A 757 0.53 33.27 16.84
C GLY A 757 0.99 32.86 15.44
N LEU A 758 2.32 32.73 15.30
CA LEU A 758 2.98 32.42 14.03
C LEU A 758 3.53 30.98 13.97
N LEU A 759 3.46 30.24 15.08
CA LEU A 759 3.81 28.83 15.13
C LEU A 759 2.60 27.95 14.80
N THR A 760 2.66 27.29 13.65
CA THR A 760 1.79 26.16 13.28
C THR A 760 2.14 24.91 14.09
N PHE A 761 1.13 24.11 14.45
CA PHE A 761 1.31 22.85 15.17
C PHE A 761 0.88 21.62 14.36
N ASN A 762 1.50 20.47 14.60
CA ASN A 762 1.01 19.16 14.15
C ASN A 762 0.46 18.41 15.36
N ALA A 763 -0.78 17.96 15.32
CA ALA A 763 -1.42 17.31 16.45
C ALA A 763 -2.16 16.02 16.05
N TYR A 764 -2.43 15.20 17.05
CA TYR A 764 -3.21 14.00 16.94
C TYR A 764 -4.16 13.98 18.14
N ASP A 765 -5.45 13.81 17.89
CA ASP A 765 -6.51 13.80 18.89
C ASP A 765 -6.13 12.89 20.10
N PRO A 766 -6.01 13.41 21.34
CA PRO A 766 -5.59 12.61 22.48
C PRO A 766 -6.50 11.40 22.72
N ASP A 767 -7.82 11.59 22.57
CA ASP A 767 -8.84 10.56 22.77
C ASP A 767 -9.19 9.79 21.49
N ALA A 768 -8.36 9.94 20.44
CA ALA A 768 -8.56 9.39 19.09
C ALA A 768 -9.14 7.97 19.05
N PRO A 769 -10.43 7.81 18.77
CA PRO A 769 -11.03 6.50 18.66
C PRO A 769 -10.57 5.78 17.39
N THR A 770 -10.35 4.47 17.48
CA THR A 770 -9.97 3.61 16.35
C THR A 770 -10.93 3.78 15.17
N SER A 771 -10.40 4.10 13.99
CA SER A 771 -11.16 3.99 12.74
C SER A 771 -11.64 2.55 12.55
N TYR A 772 -12.91 2.39 12.21
CA TYR A 772 -13.49 1.09 11.88
C TYR A 772 -14.43 1.21 10.69
N GLY A 773 -14.79 0.06 10.14
CA GLY A 773 -15.86 -0.01 9.17
C GLY A 773 -16.54 -1.36 9.21
N TYR A 774 -17.62 -1.43 8.45
CA TYR A 774 -18.37 -2.63 8.19
C TYR A 774 -18.37 -2.91 6.69
N SER A 775 -18.33 -4.18 6.31
CA SER A 775 -18.54 -4.64 4.94
C SER A 775 -19.56 -5.77 4.96
N TRP A 776 -20.42 -5.80 3.94
CA TRP A 776 -21.39 -6.87 3.74
C TRP A 776 -21.58 -7.17 2.27
N ASN A 777 -22.08 -8.36 1.98
CA ASN A 777 -22.46 -8.77 0.64
C ASN A 777 -23.59 -9.80 0.68
N LEU A 778 -24.37 -9.83 -0.39
CA LEU A 778 -25.33 -10.88 -0.71
C LEU A 778 -25.24 -11.17 -2.20
N GLY A 779 -24.98 -12.42 -2.57
CA GLY A 779 -24.75 -12.78 -3.96
C GLY A 779 -25.18 -14.19 -4.32
N VAL A 780 -25.37 -14.41 -5.62
CA VAL A 780 -25.73 -15.69 -6.21
C VAL A 780 -24.68 -16.05 -7.26
N GLN A 781 -24.00 -17.17 -7.05
CA GLN A 781 -23.18 -17.82 -8.06
C GLN A 781 -23.99 -18.89 -8.77
N ARG A 782 -23.84 -18.99 -10.09
CA ARG A 782 -24.40 -20.07 -10.91
C ARG A 782 -23.32 -20.64 -11.83
N GLN A 783 -23.06 -21.94 -11.77
CA GLN A 783 -22.32 -22.63 -12.81
C GLN A 783 -23.21 -22.79 -14.06
N ILE A 784 -22.72 -22.32 -15.20
CA ILE A 784 -23.43 -22.31 -16.49
C ILE A 784 -23.00 -23.50 -17.35
N SER A 785 -21.72 -23.89 -17.29
CA SER A 785 -21.18 -25.07 -17.98
C SER A 785 -19.96 -25.63 -17.23
N ASN A 786 -19.38 -26.74 -17.72
CA ASN A 786 -18.19 -27.34 -17.12
C ASN A 786 -16.96 -26.43 -17.30
N GLY A 787 -16.69 -25.60 -16.30
CA GLY A 787 -15.62 -24.58 -16.31
C GLY A 787 -16.10 -23.13 -16.44
N SER A 788 -17.40 -22.85 -16.51
CA SER A 788 -17.94 -21.48 -16.63
C SER A 788 -18.99 -21.16 -15.58
N MET A 789 -18.89 -19.97 -15.00
CA MET A 789 -19.83 -19.46 -13.98
C MET A 789 -20.11 -17.97 -14.13
N ILE A 790 -21.24 -17.54 -13.55
CA ILE A 790 -21.59 -16.14 -13.33
C ILE A 790 -21.74 -15.92 -11.81
N ASP A 791 -21.23 -14.80 -11.30
CA ASP A 791 -21.47 -14.28 -9.95
C ASP A 791 -22.20 -12.94 -10.08
N ILE A 792 -23.37 -12.81 -9.43
CA ILE A 792 -24.08 -11.55 -9.25
C ILE A 792 -24.10 -11.27 -7.75
N SER A 793 -23.39 -10.24 -7.31
CA SER A 793 -23.25 -9.87 -5.90
C SER A 793 -23.61 -8.42 -5.67
N TYR A 794 -24.54 -8.17 -4.74
CA TYR A 794 -24.67 -6.88 -4.08
C TYR A 794 -23.59 -6.77 -3.02
N ILE A 795 -22.82 -5.68 -3.06
CA ILE A 795 -21.77 -5.36 -2.08
C ILE A 795 -22.07 -4.01 -1.44
N GLY A 796 -21.76 -3.88 -0.15
CA GLY A 796 -21.81 -2.61 0.54
C GLY A 796 -20.77 -2.50 1.63
N SER A 797 -20.41 -1.27 1.95
CA SER A 797 -19.52 -0.97 3.07
C SER A 797 -19.81 0.40 3.65
N GLY A 798 -19.26 0.67 4.83
CA GLY A 798 -19.18 2.03 5.36
C GLY A 798 -18.14 2.15 6.46
N GLY A 799 -17.47 3.29 6.47
CA GLY A 799 -16.49 3.65 7.48
C GLY A 799 -17.10 4.56 8.55
N ARG A 800 -16.61 4.42 9.77
CA ARG A 800 -16.96 5.26 10.93
C ARG A 800 -15.69 5.66 11.67
N LYS A 801 -15.73 6.85 12.28
CA LYS A 801 -14.60 7.42 13.01
C LYS A 801 -13.34 7.51 12.14
N LEU A 802 -13.52 7.97 10.90
CA LEU A 802 -12.46 8.10 9.91
C LEU A 802 -11.66 9.38 10.18
N GLY A 803 -10.33 9.27 10.10
CA GLY A 803 -9.42 10.40 10.28
C GLY A 803 -9.62 11.53 9.24
N VAL A 804 -9.72 12.75 9.75
CA VAL A 804 -9.70 14.04 9.04
C VAL A 804 -8.75 15.00 9.74
N PHE A 805 -8.39 16.11 9.09
CA PHE A 805 -7.70 17.21 9.76
C PHE A 805 -8.70 18.31 10.15
N LEU A 806 -8.64 18.71 11.41
CA LEU A 806 -9.36 19.85 11.99
C LEU A 806 -8.34 20.86 12.52
N ASP A 807 -8.78 22.09 12.72
CA ASP A 807 -7.99 23.14 13.39
C ASP A 807 -8.72 23.62 14.66
N PRO A 808 -8.36 23.10 15.85
CA PRO A 808 -8.96 23.53 17.12
C PRO A 808 -8.64 24.99 17.50
N ASN A 809 -7.80 25.70 16.74
CA ASN A 809 -7.58 27.14 16.90
C ASN A 809 -8.35 27.97 15.84
N GLN A 810 -9.43 27.46 15.27
CA GLN A 810 -10.32 28.29 14.44
C GLN A 810 -10.95 29.44 15.24
N PRO A 811 -11.04 30.65 14.67
CA PRO A 811 -11.62 31.80 15.37
C PRO A 811 -13.14 31.73 15.40
N ASN A 812 -13.71 31.89 16.59
CA ASN A 812 -15.13 32.18 16.74
C ASN A 812 -15.44 33.55 16.14
N VAL A 813 -16.48 33.59 15.30
CA VAL A 813 -16.94 34.79 14.58
C VAL A 813 -18.12 35.38 15.33
N ILE A 814 -17.91 36.53 15.98
CA ILE A 814 -18.95 37.27 16.70
C ILE A 814 -19.47 38.40 15.80
N VAL A 815 -20.79 38.48 15.63
CA VAL A 815 -21.48 39.46 14.79
C VAL A 815 -22.35 40.35 15.68
N ASN A 816 -21.78 41.45 16.16
CA ASN A 816 -22.39 42.30 17.19
C ASN A 816 -23.64 43.09 16.71
N ASN A 817 -23.96 43.12 15.41
CA ASN A 817 -25.22 43.68 14.92
C ASN A 817 -25.64 43.09 13.54
N PRO A 818 -26.80 42.39 13.42
CA PRO A 818 -27.27 41.80 12.16
C PRO A 818 -27.59 42.80 11.03
N SER A 819 -27.88 44.07 11.35
CA SER A 819 -28.31 45.09 10.38
C SER A 819 -27.20 45.55 9.44
N PHE A 820 -25.93 45.32 9.79
CA PHE A 820 -24.75 45.84 9.09
C PHE A 820 -24.14 44.84 8.10
N ARG A 821 -24.97 44.09 7.36
CA ARG A 821 -24.52 43.20 6.26
C ARG A 821 -24.08 43.95 4.99
N GLY A 822 -23.44 45.11 5.16
CA GLY A 822 -22.84 45.90 4.08
C GLY A 822 -21.50 45.35 3.60
N VAL A 823 -20.94 45.98 2.57
CA VAL A 823 -19.66 45.58 1.98
C VAL A 823 -18.50 46.05 2.89
N GLN A 824 -17.79 45.07 3.47
CA GLN A 824 -16.60 45.18 4.34
C GLN A 824 -16.80 45.64 5.81
N ARG A 825 -17.08 44.65 6.68
CA ARG A 825 -16.28 44.20 7.86
C ARG A 825 -15.83 45.22 8.95
N PRO A 826 -15.57 44.76 10.20
CA PRO A 826 -15.27 43.38 10.60
C PRO A 826 -16.22 42.74 11.62
N ASN A 827 -16.62 41.50 11.30
CA ASN A 827 -16.92 40.50 12.32
C ASN A 827 -15.71 40.36 13.26
N GLU A 828 -15.97 40.26 14.56
CA GLU A 828 -14.93 40.05 15.56
C GLU A 828 -14.47 38.57 15.52
N GLN A 829 -13.15 38.34 15.61
CA GLN A 829 -12.55 37.01 15.51
C GLN A 829 -11.78 36.68 16.79
N VAL A 830 -12.36 35.80 17.61
CA VAL A 830 -11.82 35.37 18.89
C VAL A 830 -11.22 33.97 18.74
N PHE A 831 -9.89 33.86 18.83
CA PHE A 831 -9.18 32.59 18.70
C PHE A 831 -9.00 31.95 20.09
N PRO A 832 -9.31 30.67 20.30
CA PRO A 832 -9.14 30.04 21.62
C PRO A 832 -7.69 30.01 22.13
N TYR A 833 -6.70 30.01 21.24
CA TYR A 833 -5.27 29.94 21.59
C TYR A 833 -4.47 31.10 20.94
N PRO A 834 -4.58 32.35 21.43
CA PRO A 834 -4.01 33.56 20.81
C PRO A 834 -2.51 33.51 20.48
N LEU A 835 -1.72 32.76 21.26
CA LEU A 835 -0.27 32.68 21.09
C LEU A 835 0.15 31.70 19.98
N TRP A 836 -0.79 30.96 19.38
CA TRP A 836 -0.52 29.92 18.39
C TRP A 836 -1.19 30.23 17.05
N SER A 837 -0.67 29.63 15.98
CA SER A 837 -1.25 29.69 14.64
C SER A 837 -2.26 28.55 14.46
N SER A 838 -2.49 28.12 13.21
CA SER A 838 -3.27 26.90 12.93
C SER A 838 -2.64 25.64 13.54
N VAL A 839 -3.51 24.75 14.02
CA VAL A 839 -3.14 23.44 14.57
C VAL A 839 -3.65 22.36 13.62
N PHE A 840 -2.78 21.64 12.92
CA PHE A 840 -3.18 20.52 12.08
C PHE A 840 -3.45 19.28 12.95
N MET A 841 -4.64 19.17 13.53
CA MET A 841 -5.04 18.05 14.39
C MET A 841 -5.71 16.93 13.59
N GLY A 842 -5.11 15.74 13.59
CA GLY A 842 -5.77 14.53 13.10
C GLY A 842 -6.83 14.05 14.08
N SER A 843 -8.11 14.17 13.74
CA SER A 843 -9.26 13.74 14.55
C SER A 843 -10.18 12.79 13.78
N PHE A 844 -10.95 11.96 14.49
CA PHE A 844 -11.54 10.72 13.99
C PHE A 844 -13.06 10.74 14.02
N GLN A 845 -13.66 11.68 13.27
CA GLN A 845 -15.12 11.90 13.24
C GLN A 845 -15.81 11.63 11.89
N ALA A 846 -15.07 11.52 10.78
CA ALA A 846 -15.70 11.36 9.47
C ALA A 846 -16.32 9.96 9.26
N THR A 847 -17.19 9.85 8.27
CA THR A 847 -17.88 8.60 7.91
C THR A 847 -17.87 8.39 6.40
N SER A 848 -18.17 7.17 5.95
CA SER A 848 -18.42 6.86 4.54
C SER A 848 -19.49 5.79 4.38
N SER A 849 -20.12 5.75 3.21
CA SER A 849 -21.00 4.68 2.76
C SER A 849 -20.72 4.36 1.29
N TYR A 850 -20.92 3.10 0.93
CA TYR A 850 -20.82 2.61 -0.43
C TYR A 850 -21.79 1.44 -0.64
N HIS A 851 -22.43 1.43 -1.80
CA HIS A 851 -23.31 0.35 -2.24
C HIS A 851 -23.06 0.13 -3.74
N GLY A 852 -23.00 -1.12 -4.18
CA GLY A 852 -22.79 -1.47 -5.58
C GLY A 852 -23.39 -2.82 -5.94
N LEU A 853 -23.97 -2.92 -7.13
CA LEU A 853 -24.26 -4.21 -7.76
C LEU A 853 -23.08 -4.57 -8.66
N VAL A 854 -22.60 -5.80 -8.55
CA VAL A 854 -21.41 -6.30 -9.24
C VAL A 854 -21.75 -7.58 -9.98
N VAL A 855 -21.33 -7.67 -11.25
CA VAL A 855 -21.51 -8.85 -12.11
C VAL A 855 -20.16 -9.28 -12.65
N ALA A 856 -19.81 -10.54 -12.44
CA ALA A 856 -18.56 -11.14 -12.89
C ALA A 856 -18.79 -12.46 -13.63
N GLY A 857 -18.12 -12.63 -14.77
CA GLY A 857 -18.08 -13.89 -15.52
C GLY A 857 -16.70 -14.53 -15.48
N ARG A 858 -16.62 -15.80 -15.10
CA ARG A 858 -15.40 -16.62 -15.18
C ARG A 858 -15.63 -17.76 -16.18
N MET A 859 -14.70 -17.95 -17.13
CA MET A 859 -14.74 -19.02 -18.13
C MET A 859 -13.36 -19.67 -18.28
N ARG A 860 -13.26 -20.97 -17.99
CA ARG A 860 -12.08 -21.81 -18.26
C ARG A 860 -12.27 -22.54 -19.59
N PHE A 861 -11.48 -22.21 -20.60
CA PHE A 861 -11.53 -22.86 -21.91
C PHE A 861 -10.79 -24.20 -21.88
N ARG A 862 -11.45 -25.29 -22.27
CA ARG A 862 -10.82 -26.60 -22.48
C ARG A 862 -10.25 -26.67 -23.91
N GLY A 863 -8.93 -26.62 -24.04
CA GLY A 863 -8.22 -26.82 -25.31
C GLY A 863 -7.04 -25.85 -25.49
N SER A 864 -5.87 -26.41 -25.83
CA SER A 864 -4.72 -25.65 -26.30
C SER A 864 -4.99 -25.16 -27.73
N LEU A 865 -5.27 -23.86 -27.88
CA LEU A 865 -5.46 -23.25 -29.20
C LEU A 865 -4.11 -23.08 -29.91
N ASN A 866 -3.52 -24.18 -30.37
CA ASN A 866 -2.30 -24.21 -31.18
C ASN A 866 -2.58 -23.59 -32.55
N MET A 867 -2.58 -22.26 -32.61
CA MET A 867 -2.61 -21.50 -33.86
C MET A 867 -1.25 -21.66 -34.55
N GLN A 868 -1.13 -22.72 -35.34
CA GLN A 868 -0.04 -22.89 -36.30
C GLN A 868 0.05 -21.61 -37.15
N PRO A 869 1.23 -20.96 -37.27
CA PRO A 869 1.34 -19.67 -37.92
C PRO A 869 0.89 -19.79 -39.39
N PRO A 870 0.13 -18.82 -39.92
CA PRO A 870 -0.26 -18.84 -41.33
C PRO A 870 0.99 -18.79 -42.20
N GLY A 871 1.01 -19.61 -43.25
CA GLY A 871 2.10 -19.60 -44.23
C GLY A 871 2.29 -18.22 -44.88
N PRO A 872 3.50 -17.92 -45.41
CA PRO A 872 3.85 -16.58 -45.89
C PRO A 872 3.09 -16.21 -47.18
N GLY A 873 1.86 -15.68 -47.04
CA GLY A 873 1.03 -15.31 -48.19
C GLY A 873 -0.41 -14.87 -47.88
N ALA A 874 -0.63 -13.98 -46.89
CA ALA A 874 -2.00 -13.56 -46.50
C ALA A 874 -2.14 -12.08 -46.10
N THR A 875 -1.57 -11.15 -46.86
CA THR A 875 -1.82 -9.71 -46.70
C THR A 875 -3.22 -9.32 -47.20
N ARG A 876 -4.21 -9.21 -46.30
CA ARG A 876 -5.49 -8.52 -46.58
C ARG A 876 -5.74 -7.37 -45.62
N SER A 877 -5.70 -6.16 -46.16
CA SER A 877 -6.13 -4.94 -45.49
C SER A 877 -7.66 -4.85 -45.49
N THR A 878 -8.26 -4.59 -44.32
CA THR A 878 -9.65 -4.14 -44.21
C THR A 878 -9.78 -3.10 -43.09
N THR A 879 -9.55 -1.84 -43.42
CA THR A 879 -9.86 -0.71 -42.53
C THR A 879 -11.37 -0.52 -42.42
N ARG A 880 -11.93 -0.55 -41.20
CA ARG A 880 -13.24 0.04 -40.90
C ARG A 880 -13.17 0.87 -39.63
N ARG A 881 -13.80 2.05 -39.67
CA ARG A 881 -14.00 2.91 -38.50
C ARG A 881 -14.95 2.22 -37.51
N ALA A 882 -14.70 2.35 -36.22
CA ALA A 882 -15.68 2.14 -35.16
C ALA A 882 -16.02 3.49 -34.52
N SER A 883 -17.30 3.80 -34.37
CA SER A 883 -17.81 5.01 -33.73
C SER A 883 -17.97 4.83 -32.21
N SER A 884 -18.25 5.93 -31.51
CA SER A 884 -18.34 6.03 -30.06
C SER A 884 -19.39 5.09 -29.42
N ALA A 885 -18.91 4.23 -28.53
CA ALA A 885 -19.67 3.41 -27.57
C ALA A 885 -18.77 3.16 -26.33
N PRO A 886 -19.31 2.84 -25.14
CA PRO A 886 -18.54 2.83 -23.90
C PRO A 886 -17.39 1.80 -23.86
N THR A 887 -16.28 2.19 -23.22
CA THR A 887 -14.96 1.57 -23.33
C THR A 887 -14.86 0.17 -22.70
N THR A 888 -15.30 -0.86 -23.42
CA THR A 888 -14.98 -2.25 -23.09
C THR A 888 -13.53 -2.55 -23.52
N ILE A 889 -12.64 -2.83 -22.55
CA ILE A 889 -11.22 -3.08 -22.83
C ILE A 889 -11.01 -4.51 -23.32
N TRP A 890 -11.01 -4.69 -24.64
CA TRP A 890 -10.69 -5.96 -25.29
C TRP A 890 -9.17 -6.12 -25.50
N ALA A 891 -8.46 -6.65 -24.50
CA ALA A 891 -7.15 -7.25 -24.73
C ALA A 891 -7.34 -8.59 -25.47
N ARG A 892 -6.58 -8.87 -26.55
CA ARG A 892 -6.52 -10.20 -27.18
C ARG A 892 -5.25 -10.94 -26.70
N PRO A 893 -5.34 -11.94 -25.82
CA PRO A 893 -4.27 -12.90 -25.60
C PRO A 893 -4.30 -13.99 -26.69
N THR A 894 -3.16 -14.64 -26.93
CA THR A 894 -3.08 -15.80 -27.84
C THR A 894 -3.35 -17.14 -27.14
N SER A 895 -3.69 -17.18 -25.84
CA SER A 895 -4.01 -18.42 -25.12
C SER A 895 -4.95 -18.30 -23.90
N SER A 896 -5.76 -19.35 -23.75
CA SER A 896 -6.35 -19.98 -22.55
C SER A 896 -7.19 -19.24 -21.51
N ALA A 897 -7.10 -17.92 -21.27
CA ALA A 897 -7.86 -17.27 -20.18
C ALA A 897 -8.53 -15.94 -20.54
N TRP A 898 -9.80 -15.79 -20.13
CA TRP A 898 -10.57 -14.54 -20.20
C TRP A 898 -11.33 -14.32 -18.89
N THR A 899 -11.37 -13.08 -18.41
CA THR A 899 -12.21 -12.63 -17.29
C THR A 899 -12.91 -11.35 -17.72
N TRP A 900 -14.21 -11.23 -17.46
CA TRP A 900 -14.97 -10.02 -17.80
C TRP A 900 -15.72 -9.51 -16.57
N THR A 901 -15.51 -8.22 -16.28
CA THR A 901 -15.95 -7.56 -15.06
C THR A 901 -16.66 -6.28 -15.45
N ALA A 902 -17.96 -6.18 -15.15
CA ALA A 902 -18.72 -4.94 -15.28
C ALA A 902 -19.08 -4.40 -13.90
N ALA A 903 -18.71 -3.14 -13.65
CA ALA A 903 -19.06 -2.42 -12.43
C ALA A 903 -19.71 -1.09 -12.81
N THR A 904 -21.03 -1.00 -12.64
CA THR A 904 -21.75 0.27 -12.65
C THR A 904 -21.48 0.98 -11.32
N ALA A 905 -20.63 2.01 -11.35
CA ALA A 905 -20.29 2.78 -10.16
C ALA A 905 -21.51 3.56 -9.64
N GLY A 906 -21.98 3.23 -8.43
CA GLY A 906 -22.97 4.02 -7.70
C GLY A 906 -22.39 5.38 -7.27
N THR A 907 -23.23 6.41 -7.27
CA THR A 907 -22.84 7.78 -6.89
C THR A 907 -22.49 7.87 -5.41
N THR A 908 -21.27 8.33 -5.10
CA THR A 908 -20.84 8.62 -3.73
C THR A 908 -21.44 9.95 -3.25
N SER A 909 -22.53 9.88 -2.48
CA SER A 909 -23.17 11.06 -1.86
C SER A 909 -22.43 11.49 -0.59
N GLY A 910 -21.38 12.31 -0.75
CA GLY A 910 -20.66 12.92 0.37
C GLY A 910 -21.36 14.17 0.91
N THR A 911 -22.31 14.02 1.83
CA THR A 911 -22.86 15.15 2.59
C THR A 911 -21.89 15.55 3.70
N GLY A 912 -21.08 16.58 3.46
CA GLY A 912 -20.35 17.28 4.51
C GLY A 912 -21.27 18.25 5.25
N SER A 913 -21.29 18.15 6.57
CA SER A 913 -21.88 19.10 7.52
C SER A 913 -20.80 19.50 8.51
#